data_AF-A0A7S4A047-F1
#
_entry.id   AF-A0A7S4A047-F1
#
_cell.length_a   1.000
_cell.length_b   1.000
_cell.length_c   1.000
_cell.angle_alpha   90.00
_cell.angle_beta   90.00
_cell.angle_gamma   90.00
#
_symmetry.space_group_name_H-M   'P 1'
#
loop_
_entity.id
_entity.type
_entity.pdbx_description
1 polymer ?
#
loop_
_entity_poly.entity_id
_entity_poly.type
_entity_poly.pdbx_seq_one_letter_code
_entity_poly.pdbx_strand_id
1 'polypeptide(L)'
;MAAARLAARRASDAAQRGADAMRETQALESISSAQAEAKRIADAEEARLMEELDRKRSEAEAEAQRMKLEVARKRAEAEAEARRVQAELDATKRAADEEKAQLEAKLAEARRAADTESQRLVDSRRESARARAAEARAAADALEAEGRAKRRAEQAAAAERAASEKRALAERRAEEEQAAAERRAADARRRAEAQAAAEKRALEARKAQRRAAEAEEERRAAEERERRAAEERAVEARLAAERRVAERKAQEESDRKAAAAAAQKLATRRAREAARGAEVVEVAVARKASVPTQPAPKRRSPMKKSPPKRRQSLGRDRDLPPPSPPPATRKSAKKSPPKRRQSLGRDLPPPPPPPPARSDRSPLSPSNRRRSKKTPQKVTTATQMTPQPPVAQRSISFESPLPTADAPSVRPTPRAYPPPTPDSRVHKEAMRRRRLSAATPPQRTRKVFDAFDLTEESAARMIQSRWRCHDACWQFFLGLGAAVEIQRRFRGILARSPSRSPVRRGASLSPLRIARTVSAPAAVQQSTVVVAVVFPNEGVLITCQALVRGRRVRAASYRRSPPLWSVRKRADAAAKKATPSATLGARCRKALALVESGARLEDVRGACAALESSTRLSPSCCEALAASDGAIAALLKLARACNRSRPHVDLLTLMLRTLANVSERSPTLACRVAETEPCVDVLLDLVQVFRDRPVPFGIATGLLTTLAAADIGARNACASPAATKRLASVAALLKLRDHHAQGAALAAFRRTLATA
;
A
#
# COMPACT_ATOMS: atom_id res chain seq x y z
N MET A 1 -44.93 -113.66 3.52
CA MET A 1 -43.83 -113.03 2.73
C MET A 1 -43.81 -111.50 2.74
N ALA A 2 -44.96 -110.78 2.71
CA ALA A 2 -44.96 -109.31 2.68
C ALA A 2 -44.40 -108.63 3.95
N ALA A 3 -44.69 -109.17 5.14
CA ALA A 3 -44.19 -108.63 6.41
C ALA A 3 -42.65 -108.72 6.55
N ALA A 4 -42.02 -109.81 6.06
CA ALA A 4 -40.57 -109.98 6.09
C ALA A 4 -39.85 -108.99 5.16
N ARG A 5 -40.43 -108.66 4.00
CA ARG A 5 -39.90 -107.63 3.08
C ARG A 5 -39.99 -106.22 3.67
N LEU A 6 -41.03 -105.93 4.46
CA LEU A 6 -41.18 -104.64 5.13
C LEU A 6 -40.18 -104.49 6.29
N ALA A 7 -39.94 -105.56 7.06
CA ALA A 7 -38.94 -105.58 8.12
C ALA A 7 -37.50 -105.41 7.56
N ALA A 8 -37.17 -106.08 6.45
CA ALA A 8 -35.89 -105.93 5.78
C ALA A 8 -35.67 -104.51 5.22
N ARG A 9 -36.70 -103.87 4.65
CA ARG A 9 -36.63 -102.47 4.23
C ARG A 9 -36.42 -101.52 5.41
N ARG A 10 -37.15 -101.70 6.51
CA ARG A 10 -36.96 -100.88 7.72
C ARG A 10 -35.57 -101.03 8.34
N ALA A 11 -34.99 -102.23 8.31
CA ALA A 11 -33.62 -102.46 8.76
C ALA A 11 -32.60 -101.81 7.82
N SER A 12 -32.80 -101.89 6.49
CA SER A 12 -31.99 -101.20 5.50
C SER A 12 -32.06 -99.67 5.66
N ASP A 13 -33.26 -99.11 5.85
CA ASP A 13 -33.46 -97.67 6.05
C ASP A 13 -32.88 -97.20 7.39
N ALA A 14 -32.88 -98.05 8.42
CA ALA A 14 -32.23 -97.75 9.70
C ALA A 14 -30.70 -97.77 9.56
N ALA A 15 -30.13 -98.74 8.84
CA ALA A 15 -28.70 -98.81 8.53
C ALA A 15 -28.25 -97.62 7.66
N GLN A 16 -29.04 -97.26 6.65
CA GLN A 16 -28.79 -96.10 5.79
C GLN A 16 -28.79 -94.80 6.60
N ARG A 17 -29.78 -94.61 7.49
CA ARG A 17 -29.84 -93.44 8.39
C ARG A 17 -28.67 -93.40 9.38
N GLY A 18 -28.20 -94.54 9.87
CA GLY A 18 -27.00 -94.61 10.71
C GLY A 18 -25.74 -94.23 9.95
N ALA A 19 -25.60 -94.67 8.69
CA ALA A 19 -24.48 -94.31 7.82
C ALA A 19 -24.51 -92.82 7.42
N ASP A 20 -25.70 -92.27 7.14
CA ASP A 20 -25.87 -90.85 6.81
C ASP A 20 -25.61 -89.95 8.02
N ALA A 21 -26.03 -90.36 9.23
CA ALA A 21 -25.71 -89.64 10.46
C ALA A 21 -24.20 -89.63 10.77
N MET A 22 -23.50 -90.75 10.55
CA MET A 22 -22.04 -90.82 10.69
C MET A 22 -21.29 -89.96 9.66
N ARG A 23 -21.81 -89.86 8.43
CA ARG A 23 -21.27 -88.95 7.41
C ARG A 23 -21.52 -87.49 7.77
N GLU A 24 -22.67 -87.18 8.34
CA GLU A 24 -23.02 -85.84 8.79
C GLU A 24 -22.15 -85.40 9.96
N THR A 25 -21.87 -86.27 10.94
CA THR A 25 -20.94 -85.96 12.04
C THR A 25 -19.51 -85.78 11.54
N GLN A 26 -19.02 -86.64 10.65
CA GLN A 26 -17.69 -86.48 10.02
C GLN A 26 -17.61 -85.19 9.17
N ALA A 27 -18.69 -84.82 8.47
CA ALA A 27 -18.75 -83.57 7.73
C ALA A 27 -18.69 -82.35 8.67
N LEU A 28 -19.42 -82.38 9.79
CA LEU A 28 -19.39 -81.29 10.78
C LEU A 28 -18.02 -81.16 11.47
N GLU A 29 -17.36 -82.28 11.79
CA GLU A 29 -16.00 -82.28 12.34
C GLU A 29 -14.98 -81.73 11.34
N SER A 30 -15.09 -82.09 10.06
CA SER A 30 -14.22 -81.55 9.01
C SER A 30 -14.43 -80.04 8.81
N ILE A 31 -15.68 -79.56 8.87
CA ILE A 31 -16.01 -78.13 8.81
C ILE A 31 -15.46 -77.39 10.04
N SER A 32 -15.62 -77.94 11.24
CA SER A 32 -15.10 -77.34 12.47
C SER A 32 -13.57 -77.27 12.47
N SER A 33 -12.90 -78.32 11.96
CA SER A 33 -11.45 -78.35 11.80
C SER A 33 -10.98 -77.29 10.78
N ALA A 34 -11.63 -77.21 9.62
CA ALA A 34 -11.33 -76.20 8.61
C ALA A 34 -11.58 -74.77 9.10
N GLN A 35 -12.62 -74.54 9.92
CA GLN A 35 -12.86 -73.25 10.56
C GLN A 35 -11.78 -72.89 11.59
N ALA A 36 -11.30 -73.85 12.36
CA ALA A 36 -10.21 -73.65 13.32
C ALA A 36 -8.89 -73.32 12.61
N GLU A 37 -8.60 -73.99 11.48
CA GLU A 37 -7.42 -73.71 10.66
C GLU A 37 -7.51 -72.33 9.98
N ALA A 38 -8.66 -71.98 9.40
CA ALA A 38 -8.90 -70.65 8.83
C ALA A 38 -8.73 -69.54 9.87
N LYS A 39 -9.18 -69.76 11.11
CA LYS A 39 -8.98 -68.81 12.21
C LYS A 39 -7.50 -68.64 12.56
N ARG A 40 -6.73 -69.74 12.64
CA ARG A 40 -5.28 -69.66 12.91
C ARG A 40 -4.53 -68.89 11.82
N ILE A 41 -4.93 -69.06 10.56
CA ILE A 41 -4.36 -68.31 9.43
C ILE A 41 -4.69 -66.82 9.56
N ALA A 42 -5.95 -66.47 9.86
CA ALA A 42 -6.36 -65.09 10.07
C ALA A 42 -5.61 -64.42 11.23
N ASP A 43 -5.51 -65.09 12.38
CA ASP A 43 -4.78 -64.59 13.55
C ASP A 43 -3.28 -64.40 13.24
N ALA A 44 -2.69 -65.28 12.43
CA ALA A 44 -1.29 -65.16 11.99
C ALA A 44 -1.08 -64.03 10.97
N GLU A 45 -2.04 -63.77 10.09
CA GLU A 45 -2.01 -62.63 9.16
C GLU A 45 -2.16 -61.30 9.90
N GLU A 46 -3.05 -61.22 10.89
CA GLU A 46 -3.19 -60.03 11.75
C GLU A 46 -1.90 -59.73 12.51
N ALA A 47 -1.23 -60.75 13.05
CA ALA A 47 0.06 -60.60 13.73
C ALA A 47 1.16 -60.06 12.78
N ARG A 48 1.23 -60.56 11.55
CA ARG A 48 2.18 -60.08 10.53
C ARG A 48 1.92 -58.61 10.15
N LEU A 49 0.64 -58.24 9.99
CA LEU A 49 0.27 -56.86 9.67
C LEU A 49 0.60 -55.89 10.82
N MET A 50 0.43 -56.32 12.07
CA MET A 50 0.83 -55.54 13.24
C MET A 50 2.33 -55.31 13.29
N GLU A 51 3.14 -56.36 13.06
CA GLU A 51 4.60 -56.24 13.02
C GLU A 51 5.08 -55.31 11.87
N GLU A 52 4.43 -55.39 10.70
CA GLU A 52 4.73 -54.49 9.58
C GLU A 52 4.38 -53.03 9.89
N LEU A 53 3.28 -52.78 10.61
CA LEU A 53 2.90 -51.44 11.03
C LEU A 53 3.87 -50.85 12.07
N ASP A 54 4.33 -51.65 13.03
CA ASP A 54 5.29 -51.19 14.02
C ASP A 54 6.66 -50.94 13.41
N ARG A 55 7.07 -51.76 12.42
CA ARG A 55 8.25 -51.47 11.60
C ARG A 55 8.11 -50.14 10.85
N LYS A 56 6.99 -49.89 10.17
CA LYS A 56 6.75 -48.62 9.47
C LYS A 56 6.72 -47.41 10.41
N ARG A 57 6.20 -47.57 11.64
CA ARG A 57 6.22 -46.52 12.66
C ARG A 57 7.63 -46.18 13.10
N SER A 58 8.44 -47.18 13.42
CA SER A 58 9.85 -46.97 13.82
C SER A 58 10.69 -46.35 12.70
N GLU A 59 10.47 -46.75 11.44
CA GLU A 59 11.12 -46.13 10.27
C GLU A 59 10.71 -44.64 10.14
N ALA A 60 9.41 -44.33 10.26
CA ALA A 60 8.92 -42.95 10.22
C ALA A 60 9.45 -42.08 11.37
N GLU A 61 9.59 -42.65 12.58
CA GLU A 61 10.20 -41.95 13.72
C GLU A 61 11.69 -41.67 13.49
N ALA A 62 12.43 -42.62 12.92
CA ALA A 62 13.84 -42.44 12.57
C ALA A 62 14.02 -41.36 11.48
N GLU A 63 13.16 -41.33 10.47
CA GLU A 63 13.15 -40.27 9.45
C GLU A 63 12.81 -38.91 10.04
N ALA A 64 11.83 -38.84 10.95
CA ALA A 64 11.50 -37.60 11.65
C ALA A 64 12.68 -37.08 12.50
N GLN A 65 13.44 -37.97 13.14
CA GLN A 65 14.65 -37.58 13.86
C GLN A 65 15.75 -37.07 12.92
N ARG A 66 15.98 -37.72 11.78
CA ARG A 66 16.94 -37.26 10.76
C ARG A 66 16.58 -35.86 10.24
N MET A 67 15.30 -35.63 9.94
CA MET A 67 14.81 -34.31 9.51
C MET A 67 15.00 -33.24 10.60
N LYS A 68 14.75 -33.57 11.87
CA LYS A 68 15.01 -32.65 13.00
C LYS A 68 16.49 -32.27 13.11
N LEU A 69 17.39 -33.25 12.97
CA LEU A 69 18.84 -33.01 13.00
C LEU A 69 19.31 -32.17 11.80
N GLU A 70 18.77 -32.41 10.60
CA GLU A 70 19.09 -31.62 9.42
C GLU A 70 18.63 -30.16 9.57
N VAL A 71 17.42 -29.94 10.09
CA VAL A 71 16.91 -28.59 10.38
C VAL A 71 17.77 -27.90 11.44
N ALA A 72 18.19 -28.60 12.48
CA ALA A 72 19.10 -28.06 13.49
C ALA A 72 20.46 -27.67 12.89
N ARG A 73 21.01 -28.50 12.01
CA ARG A 73 22.27 -28.21 11.30
C ARG A 73 22.16 -26.97 10.42
N LYS A 74 21.09 -26.87 9.62
CA LYS A 74 20.82 -25.70 8.77
C LYS A 74 20.62 -24.42 9.58
N ARG A 75 19.98 -24.50 10.75
CA ARG A 75 19.85 -23.36 11.67
C ARG A 75 21.22 -22.92 12.21
N ALA A 76 22.07 -23.86 12.63
CA ALA A 76 23.41 -23.55 13.11
C ALA A 76 24.30 -22.93 12.00
N GLU A 77 24.21 -23.44 10.77
CA GLU A 77 24.89 -22.87 9.60
C GLU A 77 24.43 -21.43 9.33
N ALA A 78 23.11 -21.18 9.33
CA ALA A 78 22.54 -19.85 9.14
C ALA A 78 22.93 -18.86 10.26
N GLU A 79 22.97 -19.32 11.52
CA GLU A 79 23.44 -18.50 12.65
C GLU A 79 24.93 -18.16 12.54
N ALA A 80 25.76 -19.10 12.06
CA ALA A 80 27.18 -18.85 11.82
C ALA A 80 27.40 -17.84 10.68
N GLU A 81 26.62 -17.93 9.61
CA GLU A 81 26.64 -16.96 8.51
C GLU A 81 26.18 -15.56 8.98
N ALA A 82 25.10 -15.49 9.76
CA ALA A 82 24.64 -14.23 10.35
C ALA A 82 25.72 -13.56 11.22
N ARG A 83 26.49 -14.35 12.00
CA ARG A 83 27.62 -13.84 12.79
C ARG A 83 28.76 -13.33 11.90
N ARG A 84 29.04 -13.97 10.76
CA ARG A 84 30.05 -13.50 9.80
C ARG A 84 29.65 -12.18 9.16
N VAL A 85 28.42 -12.08 8.66
CA VAL A 85 27.89 -10.84 8.06
C VAL A 85 27.89 -9.70 9.09
N GLN A 86 27.54 -9.99 10.34
CA GLN A 86 27.59 -9.00 11.42
C GLN A 86 29.03 -8.52 11.68
N ALA A 87 30.02 -9.42 11.68
CA ALA A 87 31.42 -9.05 11.86
C ALA A 87 31.95 -8.19 10.69
N GLU A 88 31.55 -8.48 9.45
CA GLU A 88 31.88 -7.66 8.28
C GLU A 88 31.24 -6.27 8.35
N LEU A 89 29.98 -6.19 8.77
CA LEU A 89 29.30 -4.90 8.99
C LEU A 89 30.00 -4.07 10.07
N ASP A 90 30.47 -4.69 11.14
CA ASP A 90 31.16 -3.96 12.20
C ASP A 90 32.59 -3.58 11.80
N ALA A 91 33.26 -4.35 10.94
CA ALA A 91 34.54 -3.97 10.33
C ALA A 91 34.40 -2.78 9.37
N THR A 92 33.37 -2.77 8.50
CA THR A 92 33.12 -1.66 7.58
C THR A 92 32.74 -0.37 8.29
N LYS A 93 31.97 -0.45 9.39
CA LYS A 93 31.70 0.72 10.24
C LYS A 93 32.98 1.31 10.83
N ARG A 94 33.88 0.49 11.36
CA ARG A 94 35.16 0.96 11.91
C ARG A 94 36.01 1.66 10.85
N ALA A 95 36.09 1.10 9.64
CA ALA A 95 36.80 1.74 8.52
C ALA A 95 36.18 3.10 8.14
N ALA A 96 34.85 3.21 8.13
CA ALA A 96 34.16 4.48 7.87
C ALA A 96 34.39 5.51 8.98
N ASP A 97 34.41 5.07 10.25
CA ASP A 97 34.71 5.94 11.40
C ASP A 97 36.16 6.45 11.36
N GLU A 98 37.11 5.61 10.93
CA GLU A 98 38.51 5.99 10.71
C GLU A 98 38.66 7.00 9.56
N GLU A 99 37.98 6.78 8.42
CA GLU A 99 37.99 7.72 7.29
C GLU A 99 37.39 9.07 7.69
N LYS A 100 36.28 9.06 8.44
CA LYS A 100 35.67 10.26 8.99
C LYS A 100 36.64 11.02 9.91
N ALA A 101 37.34 10.33 10.81
CA ALA A 101 38.33 10.94 11.68
C ALA A 101 39.50 11.57 10.88
N GLN A 102 39.94 10.94 9.80
CA GLN A 102 40.96 11.50 8.91
C GLN A 102 40.48 12.75 8.18
N LEU A 103 39.23 12.78 7.72
CA LEU A 103 38.64 13.96 7.08
C LEU A 103 38.47 15.11 8.06
N GLU A 104 38.05 14.84 9.30
CA GLU A 104 37.95 15.85 10.35
C GLU A 104 39.33 16.44 10.71
N ALA A 105 40.37 15.62 10.76
CA ALA A 105 41.75 16.08 10.97
C ALA A 105 42.24 16.99 9.83
N LYS A 106 42.01 16.61 8.57
CA LYS A 106 42.36 17.43 7.40
C LYS A 106 41.59 18.77 7.39
N LEU A 107 40.33 18.77 7.78
CA LEU A 107 39.53 19.98 7.86
C LEU A 107 40.03 20.93 8.97
N ALA A 108 40.46 20.38 10.11
CA ALA A 108 41.07 21.16 11.18
C ALA A 108 42.40 21.79 10.76
N GLU A 109 43.22 21.08 9.99
CA GLU A 109 44.47 21.60 9.45
C GLU A 109 44.22 22.72 8.42
N ALA A 110 43.27 22.54 7.51
CA ALA A 110 42.86 23.56 6.55
C ALA A 110 42.34 24.84 7.22
N ARG A 111 41.61 24.72 8.34
CA ARG A 111 41.16 25.86 9.14
C ARG A 111 42.33 26.62 9.76
N ARG A 112 43.30 25.92 10.35
CA ARG A 112 44.52 26.55 10.90
C ARG A 112 45.30 27.29 9.81
N ALA A 113 45.42 26.72 8.62
CA ALA A 113 46.07 27.37 7.48
C ALA A 113 45.33 28.67 7.08
N ALA A 114 44.00 28.63 6.96
CA ALA A 114 43.18 29.80 6.63
C ALA A 114 43.26 30.90 7.71
N ASP A 115 43.33 30.51 9.00
CA ASP A 115 43.51 31.46 10.10
C ASP A 115 44.89 32.13 10.01
N THR A 116 45.96 31.38 9.72
CA THR A 116 47.30 31.97 9.53
C THR A 116 47.39 32.91 8.33
N GLU A 117 46.70 32.59 7.22
CA GLU A 117 46.64 33.46 6.05
C GLU A 117 45.84 34.74 6.33
N SER A 118 44.72 34.62 7.06
CA SER A 118 43.94 35.77 7.53
C SER A 118 44.77 36.68 8.44
N GLN A 119 45.57 36.11 9.35
CA GLN A 119 46.49 36.87 10.20
C GLN A 119 47.51 37.65 9.37
N ARG A 120 48.14 37.01 8.37
CA ARG A 120 49.11 37.66 7.46
C ARG A 120 48.49 38.84 6.70
N LEU A 121 47.25 38.70 6.23
CA LEU A 121 46.54 39.78 5.54
C LEU A 121 46.23 40.95 6.48
N VAL A 122 45.89 40.68 7.74
CA VAL A 122 45.67 41.72 8.75
C VAL A 122 46.96 42.47 9.08
N ASP A 123 48.08 41.74 9.22
CA ASP A 123 49.38 42.35 9.51
C ASP A 123 49.89 43.18 8.32
N SER A 124 49.76 42.69 7.09
CA SER A 124 50.06 43.45 5.86
C SER A 124 49.22 44.74 5.74
N ARG A 125 47.93 44.68 6.11
CA ARG A 125 47.07 45.88 6.16
C ARG A 125 47.49 46.86 7.25
N ARG A 126 47.96 46.38 8.40
CA ARG A 126 48.48 47.22 9.49
C ARG A 126 49.78 47.91 9.08
N GLU A 127 50.68 47.22 8.38
CA GLU A 127 51.90 47.81 7.84
C GLU A 127 51.61 48.86 6.76
N SER A 128 50.69 48.56 5.84
CA SER A 128 50.22 49.52 4.83
C SER A 128 49.57 50.76 5.46
N ALA A 129 48.82 50.59 6.54
CA ALA A 129 48.23 51.70 7.29
C ALA A 129 49.29 52.53 8.05
N ARG A 130 50.33 51.89 8.60
CA ARG A 130 51.46 52.59 9.23
C ARG A 130 52.27 53.40 8.22
N ALA A 131 52.49 52.88 7.01
CA ALA A 131 53.15 53.61 5.92
C ALA A 131 52.35 54.86 5.51
N ARG A 132 51.03 54.72 5.30
CA ARG A 132 50.15 55.87 5.00
C ARG A 132 50.08 56.90 6.13
N ALA A 133 50.14 56.46 7.38
CA ALA A 133 50.18 57.35 8.54
C ALA A 133 51.52 58.11 8.65
N ALA A 134 52.64 57.50 8.21
CA ALA A 134 53.94 58.16 8.13
C ALA A 134 53.99 59.20 7.00
N GLU A 135 53.43 58.88 5.83
CA GLU A 135 53.26 59.85 4.72
C GLU A 135 52.34 61.01 5.10
N ALA A 136 51.24 60.73 5.81
CA ALA A 136 50.34 61.77 6.31
C ALA A 136 50.99 62.68 7.36
N ARG A 137 51.91 62.17 8.18
CA ARG A 137 52.71 62.98 9.12
C ARG A 137 53.71 63.86 8.37
N ALA A 138 54.42 63.33 7.37
CA ALA A 138 55.30 64.12 6.51
C ALA A 138 54.55 65.22 5.73
N ALA A 139 53.29 64.98 5.34
CA ALA A 139 52.44 65.98 4.71
C ALA A 139 51.86 67.02 5.69
N ALA A 140 51.64 66.64 6.95
CA ALA A 140 51.18 67.56 8.01
C ALA A 140 52.30 68.50 8.49
N ASP A 141 53.55 68.00 8.59
CA ASP A 141 54.72 68.79 8.98
C ASP A 141 55.04 69.92 7.98
N ALA A 142 54.61 69.78 6.71
CA ALA A 142 54.72 70.81 5.68
C ALA A 142 53.65 71.92 5.77
N LEU A 143 52.53 71.71 6.48
CA LEU A 143 51.41 72.65 6.58
C LEU A 143 51.35 73.41 7.93
N GLU A 144 52.08 72.98 8.95
CA GLU A 144 52.02 73.60 10.28
C GLU A 144 52.92 74.83 10.49
N ALA A 145 53.70 75.26 9.50
CA ALA A 145 54.64 76.37 9.64
C ALA A 145 53.98 77.76 9.86
N GLU A 146 52.70 77.95 9.51
CA GLU A 146 52.12 79.30 9.36
C GLU A 146 51.04 79.70 10.40
N GLY A 147 50.80 78.91 11.46
CA GLY A 147 49.61 79.11 12.33
C GLY A 147 49.81 79.06 13.84
N ARG A 148 51.04 79.21 14.37
CA ARG A 148 51.40 78.68 15.70
C ARG A 148 51.19 79.57 16.94
N ALA A 149 50.75 80.83 16.86
CA ALA A 149 50.68 81.67 18.07
C ALA A 149 49.30 81.74 18.75
N LYS A 150 48.18 81.74 18.01
CA LYS A 150 46.82 81.86 18.61
C LYS A 150 46.13 80.52 18.86
N ARG A 151 46.48 79.46 18.13
CA ARG A 151 45.86 78.13 18.26
C ARG A 151 46.36 77.33 19.46
N ARG A 152 47.54 77.65 20.02
CA ARG A 152 48.16 76.88 21.11
C ARG A 152 47.41 76.97 22.45
N ALA A 153 46.68 78.06 22.72
CA ALA A 153 45.87 78.19 23.93
C ALA A 153 44.53 77.44 23.83
N GLU A 154 43.87 77.48 22.66
CA GLU A 154 42.63 76.73 22.43
C GLU A 154 42.87 75.23 22.22
N GLN A 155 44.00 74.85 21.61
CA GLN A 155 44.38 73.45 21.41
C GLN A 155 44.81 72.77 22.71
N ALA A 156 45.38 73.47 23.69
CA ALA A 156 45.69 72.90 25.00
C ALA A 156 44.41 72.54 25.78
N ALA A 157 43.41 73.43 25.78
CA ALA A 157 42.10 73.16 26.40
C ALA A 157 41.30 72.09 25.64
N ALA A 158 41.38 72.06 24.30
CA ALA A 158 40.76 71.00 23.49
C ALA A 158 41.48 69.65 23.64
N ALA A 159 42.80 69.64 23.85
CA ALA A 159 43.58 68.43 24.07
C ALA A 159 43.29 67.79 25.44
N GLU A 160 43.12 68.59 26.50
CA GLU A 160 42.67 68.07 27.80
C GLU A 160 41.24 67.52 27.74
N ARG A 161 40.32 68.20 27.05
CA ARG A 161 38.96 67.67 26.82
C ARG A 161 39.00 66.38 26.03
N ALA A 162 39.76 66.32 24.94
CA ALA A 162 39.92 65.11 24.13
C ALA A 162 40.64 63.96 24.88
N ALA A 163 41.57 64.28 25.79
CA ALA A 163 42.21 63.30 26.65
C ALA A 163 41.25 62.75 27.71
N SER A 164 40.41 63.60 28.30
CA SER A 164 39.36 63.19 29.25
C SER A 164 38.27 62.34 28.57
N GLU A 165 37.86 62.71 27.36
CA GLU A 165 36.90 61.93 26.56
C GLU A 165 37.49 60.59 26.10
N LYS A 166 38.78 60.54 25.74
CA LYS A 166 39.47 59.28 25.42
C LYS A 166 39.56 58.35 26.63
N ARG A 167 39.81 58.89 27.83
CA ARG A 167 39.81 58.10 29.08
C ARG A 167 38.41 57.57 29.39
N ALA A 168 37.38 58.41 29.29
CA ALA A 168 35.98 58.00 29.47
C ALA A 168 35.52 56.96 28.44
N LEU A 169 35.96 57.08 27.18
CA LEU A 169 35.70 56.07 26.13
C LEU A 169 36.44 54.76 26.37
N ALA A 170 37.66 54.81 26.94
CA ALA A 170 38.41 53.61 27.29
C ALA A 170 37.77 52.86 28.47
N GLU A 171 37.30 53.58 29.49
CA GLU A 171 36.55 53.01 30.61
C GLU A 171 35.23 52.38 30.15
N ARG A 172 34.44 53.07 29.32
CA ARG A 172 33.21 52.50 28.74
C ARG A 172 33.47 51.25 27.90
N ARG A 173 34.57 51.21 27.15
CA ARG A 173 34.95 50.01 26.37
C ARG A 173 35.36 48.85 27.29
N ALA A 174 36.06 49.12 28.39
CA ALA A 174 36.40 48.10 29.38
C ALA A 174 35.14 47.54 30.06
N GLU A 175 34.19 48.40 30.43
CA GLU A 175 32.89 48.01 30.98
C GLU A 175 32.05 47.20 29.99
N GLU A 176 31.99 47.61 28.71
CA GLU A 176 31.31 46.87 27.65
C GLU A 176 31.96 45.50 27.39
N GLU A 177 33.28 45.42 27.43
CA GLU A 177 34.02 44.17 27.25
C GLU A 177 33.81 43.21 28.43
N GLN A 178 33.79 43.74 29.65
CA GLN A 178 33.46 42.98 30.86
C GLN A 178 32.00 42.48 30.83
N ALA A 179 31.05 43.34 30.44
CA ALA A 179 29.65 42.94 30.26
C ALA A 179 29.48 41.91 29.12
N ALA A 180 30.26 42.02 28.05
CA ALA A 180 30.26 41.03 26.97
C ALA A 180 30.85 39.68 27.43
N ALA A 181 31.89 39.69 28.26
CA ALA A 181 32.47 38.49 28.85
C ALA A 181 31.48 37.78 29.78
N GLU A 182 30.74 38.53 30.61
CA GLU A 182 29.69 37.97 31.47
C GLU A 182 28.54 37.36 30.68
N ARG A 183 28.11 38.01 29.58
CA ARG A 183 27.09 37.45 28.67
C ARG A 183 27.56 36.15 28.03
N ARG A 184 28.82 36.08 27.57
CA ARG A 184 29.41 34.84 27.02
C ARG A 184 29.47 33.72 28.07
N ALA A 185 29.82 34.05 29.32
CA ALA A 185 29.83 33.09 30.41
C ALA A 185 28.41 32.59 30.76
N ALA A 186 27.42 33.47 30.77
CA ALA A 186 26.01 33.11 30.98
C ALA A 186 25.47 32.21 29.86
N ASP A 187 25.80 32.52 28.60
CA ASP A 187 25.40 31.70 27.45
C ASP A 187 26.10 30.33 27.45
N ALA A 188 27.37 30.25 27.88
CA ALA A 188 28.07 28.99 28.05
C ALA A 188 27.40 28.10 29.11
N ARG A 189 26.97 28.67 30.25
CA ARG A 189 26.23 27.94 31.29
C ARG A 189 24.89 27.42 30.77
N ARG A 190 24.12 28.26 30.05
CA ARG A 190 22.85 27.86 29.42
C ARG A 190 23.03 26.72 28.41
N ARG A 191 24.12 26.74 27.64
CA ARG A 191 24.45 25.67 26.69
C ARG A 191 24.79 24.36 27.41
N ALA A 192 25.56 24.41 28.49
CA ALA A 192 25.88 23.23 29.30
C ALA A 192 24.63 22.61 29.94
N GLU A 193 23.74 23.44 30.50
CA GLU A 193 22.45 22.98 31.06
C GLU A 193 21.55 22.36 29.98
N ALA A 194 21.50 22.97 28.79
CA ALA A 194 20.75 22.43 27.66
C ALA A 194 21.30 21.07 27.17
N GLN A 195 22.63 20.91 27.16
CA GLN A 195 23.29 19.64 26.83
C GLN A 195 22.97 18.56 27.87
N ALA A 196 23.09 18.86 29.16
CA ALA A 196 22.74 17.92 30.23
C ALA A 196 21.25 17.51 30.18
N ALA A 197 20.35 18.45 29.89
CA ALA A 197 18.93 18.16 29.70
C ALA A 197 18.67 17.29 28.46
N ALA A 198 19.43 17.48 27.38
CA ALA A 198 19.34 16.66 26.17
C ALA A 198 19.82 15.22 26.42
N GLU A 199 20.94 15.04 27.13
CA GLU A 199 21.47 13.73 27.51
C GLU A 199 20.50 12.95 28.40
N LYS A 200 19.91 13.63 29.40
CA LYS A 200 18.87 13.03 30.26
C LYS A 200 17.67 12.56 29.44
N ARG A 201 17.20 13.37 28.48
CA ARG A 201 16.09 12.98 27.56
C ARG A 201 16.48 11.81 26.66
N ALA A 202 17.73 11.76 26.19
CA ALA A 202 18.23 10.65 25.38
C ALA A 202 18.28 9.34 26.18
N LEU A 203 18.71 9.39 27.45
CA LEU A 203 18.70 8.24 28.36
C LEU A 203 17.26 7.73 28.62
N GLU A 204 16.32 8.63 28.89
CA GLU A 204 14.91 8.27 29.08
C GLU A 204 14.28 7.69 27.81
N ALA A 205 14.63 8.22 26.63
CA ALA A 205 14.18 7.68 25.36
C ALA A 205 14.72 6.26 25.12
N ARG A 206 16.00 5.99 25.43
CA ARG A 206 16.59 4.64 25.35
C ARG A 206 15.91 3.66 26.31
N LYS A 207 15.61 4.09 27.55
CA LYS A 207 14.84 3.27 28.50
C LYS A 207 13.42 2.98 28.00
N ALA A 208 12.76 3.95 27.38
CA ALA A 208 11.43 3.75 26.79
C ALA A 208 11.47 2.80 25.58
N GLN A 209 12.51 2.87 24.75
CA GLN A 209 12.72 1.94 23.63
C GLN A 209 12.93 0.51 24.11
N ARG A 210 13.74 0.28 25.16
CA ARG A 210 13.92 -1.06 25.74
C ARG A 210 12.60 -1.66 26.25
N ARG A 211 11.81 -0.88 27.00
CA ARG A 211 10.49 -1.32 27.47
C ARG A 211 9.51 -1.61 26.34
N ALA A 212 9.59 -0.87 25.24
CA ALA A 212 8.76 -1.13 24.05
C ALA A 212 9.19 -2.43 23.35
N ALA A 213 10.49 -2.70 23.27
CA ALA A 213 11.02 -3.95 22.70
C ALA A 213 10.63 -5.17 23.55
N GLU A 214 10.78 -5.08 24.88
CA GLU A 214 10.34 -6.12 25.82
C GLU A 214 8.83 -6.41 25.68
N ALA A 215 8.00 -5.37 25.60
CA ALA A 215 6.57 -5.53 25.39
C ALA A 215 6.19 -6.12 24.01
N GLU A 216 7.02 -5.93 22.98
CA GLU A 216 6.82 -6.54 21.67
C GLU A 216 7.22 -8.02 21.69
N GLU A 217 8.30 -8.36 22.38
CA GLU A 217 8.75 -9.74 22.61
C GLU A 217 7.69 -10.54 23.38
N GLU A 218 7.12 -9.97 24.44
CA GLU A 218 6.01 -10.58 25.19
C GLU A 218 4.78 -10.83 24.31
N ARG A 219 4.45 -9.90 23.40
CA ARG A 219 3.35 -10.08 22.44
C ARG A 219 3.62 -11.20 21.45
N ARG A 220 4.85 -11.28 20.92
CA ARG A 220 5.26 -12.37 20.01
C ARG A 220 5.20 -13.72 20.73
N ALA A 221 5.66 -13.79 21.97
CA ALA A 221 5.55 -14.98 22.80
C ALA A 221 4.09 -15.38 23.07
N ALA A 222 3.19 -14.41 23.31
CA ALA A 222 1.77 -14.67 23.47
C ALA A 222 1.10 -15.18 22.18
N GLU A 223 1.42 -14.57 21.03
CA GLU A 223 0.94 -15.02 19.71
C GLU A 223 1.44 -16.44 19.38
N GLU A 224 2.69 -16.76 19.73
CA GLU A 224 3.23 -18.11 19.53
C GLU A 224 2.52 -19.14 20.41
N ARG A 225 2.22 -18.80 21.67
CA ARG A 225 1.41 -19.65 22.55
C ARG A 225 0.01 -19.87 22.00
N GLU A 226 -0.62 -18.84 21.44
CA GLU A 226 -1.94 -18.96 20.81
C GLU A 226 -1.89 -19.84 19.56
N ARG A 227 -0.84 -19.72 18.74
CA ARG A 227 -0.63 -20.59 17.57
C ARG A 227 -0.47 -22.06 17.97
N ARG A 228 0.37 -22.35 18.97
CA ARG A 228 0.53 -23.72 19.49
C ARG A 228 -0.79 -24.29 20.00
N ALA A 229 -1.55 -23.51 20.76
CA ALA A 229 -2.88 -23.92 21.23
C ALA A 229 -3.88 -24.13 20.08
N ALA A 230 -3.79 -23.36 18.99
CA ALA A 230 -4.61 -23.56 17.80
C ALA A 230 -4.22 -24.81 17.01
N GLU A 231 -2.92 -25.11 16.92
CA GLU A 231 -2.40 -26.33 16.31
C GLU A 231 -2.84 -27.57 17.10
N GLU A 232 -2.74 -27.55 18.43
CA GLU A 232 -3.24 -28.62 19.30
C GLU A 232 -4.73 -28.88 19.09
N ARG A 233 -5.56 -27.82 19.06
CA ARG A 233 -7.00 -27.94 18.75
C ARG A 233 -7.26 -28.50 17.36
N ALA A 234 -6.43 -28.17 16.37
CA ALA A 234 -6.57 -28.71 15.02
C ALA A 234 -6.23 -30.19 14.96
N VAL A 235 -5.19 -30.63 15.71
CA VAL A 235 -4.84 -32.03 15.86
C VAL A 235 -5.97 -32.81 16.54
N GLU A 236 -6.51 -32.28 17.65
CA GLU A 236 -7.66 -32.90 18.33
C GLU A 236 -8.89 -33.00 17.42
N ALA A 237 -9.19 -31.95 16.65
CA ALA A 237 -10.30 -31.97 15.70
C ALA A 237 -10.11 -33.01 14.59
N ARG A 238 -8.87 -33.20 14.12
CA ARG A 238 -8.54 -34.23 13.13
C ARG A 238 -8.72 -35.64 13.69
N LEU A 239 -8.21 -35.88 14.90
CA LEU A 239 -8.41 -37.17 15.60
C LEU A 239 -9.90 -37.44 15.85
N ALA A 240 -10.68 -36.44 16.22
CA ALA A 240 -12.13 -36.57 16.38
C ALA A 240 -12.84 -36.88 15.05
N ALA A 241 -12.40 -36.30 13.94
CA ALA A 241 -12.93 -36.61 12.61
C ALA A 241 -12.59 -38.04 12.17
N GLU A 242 -11.36 -38.50 12.42
CA GLU A 242 -10.93 -39.87 12.13
C GLU A 242 -11.73 -40.89 12.95
N ARG A 243 -12.01 -40.61 14.23
CA ARG A 243 -12.91 -41.44 15.06
C ARG A 243 -14.31 -41.54 14.47
N ARG A 244 -14.90 -40.43 14.01
CA ARG A 244 -16.23 -40.43 13.36
C ARG A 244 -16.25 -41.22 12.05
N VAL A 245 -15.16 -41.18 11.28
CA VAL A 245 -15.04 -41.99 10.06
C VAL A 245 -14.95 -43.48 10.42
N ALA A 246 -14.19 -43.84 11.46
CA ALA A 246 -14.12 -45.21 11.95
C ALA A 246 -15.48 -45.72 12.45
N GLU A 247 -16.21 -44.92 13.23
CA GLU A 247 -17.56 -45.23 13.70
C GLU A 247 -18.53 -45.45 12.52
N ARG A 248 -18.47 -44.61 11.49
CA ARG A 248 -19.30 -44.78 10.28
C ARG A 248 -18.97 -46.07 9.54
N LYS A 249 -17.69 -46.41 9.38
CA LYS A 249 -17.27 -47.67 8.75
C LYS A 249 -17.76 -48.88 9.55
N ALA A 250 -17.64 -48.84 10.88
CA ALA A 250 -18.17 -49.89 11.75
C ALA A 250 -19.69 -50.04 11.62
N GLN A 251 -20.42 -48.92 11.53
CA GLN A 251 -21.87 -48.94 11.30
C GLN A 251 -22.22 -49.52 9.92
N GLU A 252 -21.53 -49.09 8.85
CA GLU A 252 -21.74 -49.64 7.50
C GLU A 252 -21.46 -51.15 7.43
N GLU A 253 -20.45 -51.63 8.15
CA GLU A 253 -20.15 -53.05 8.24
C GLU A 253 -21.23 -53.83 8.99
N SER A 254 -21.73 -53.28 10.11
CA SER A 254 -22.89 -53.82 10.84
C SER A 254 -24.13 -53.90 9.95
N ASP A 255 -24.43 -52.83 9.21
CA ASP A 255 -25.56 -52.76 8.28
C ASP A 255 -25.40 -53.78 7.12
N ARG A 256 -24.18 -53.97 6.61
CA ARG A 256 -23.88 -55.02 5.61
C ARG A 256 -24.10 -56.42 6.16
N LYS A 257 -23.64 -56.70 7.40
CA LYS A 257 -23.87 -57.98 8.07
C LYS A 257 -25.37 -58.23 8.28
N ALA A 258 -26.11 -57.21 8.69
CA ALA A 258 -27.56 -57.29 8.84
C ALA A 258 -28.28 -57.53 7.50
N ALA A 259 -27.85 -56.86 6.43
CA ALA A 259 -28.39 -57.05 5.08
C ALA A 259 -28.09 -58.46 4.55
N ALA A 260 -26.88 -58.98 4.76
CA ALA A 260 -26.51 -60.35 4.39
C ALA A 260 -27.36 -61.39 5.15
N ALA A 261 -27.55 -61.21 6.45
CA ALA A 261 -28.43 -62.07 7.26
C ALA A 261 -29.90 -62.01 6.78
N ALA A 262 -30.39 -60.83 6.40
CA ALA A 262 -31.73 -60.68 5.82
C ALA A 262 -31.85 -61.37 4.45
N ALA A 263 -30.84 -61.27 3.59
CA ALA A 263 -30.78 -61.96 2.31
C ALA A 263 -30.77 -63.49 2.48
N GLN A 264 -30.02 -64.01 3.46
CA GLN A 264 -30.00 -65.43 3.79
C GLN A 264 -31.35 -65.93 4.31
N LYS A 265 -32.04 -65.14 5.15
CA LYS A 265 -33.43 -65.42 5.57
C LYS A 265 -34.41 -65.43 4.40
N LEU A 266 -34.24 -64.53 3.42
CA LEU A 266 -35.07 -64.51 2.22
C LEU A 266 -34.80 -65.71 1.31
N ALA A 267 -33.53 -66.08 1.14
CA ALA A 267 -33.13 -67.24 0.35
C ALA A 267 -33.67 -68.55 0.94
N THR A 268 -33.56 -68.74 2.25
CA THR A 268 -34.14 -69.91 2.95
C THR A 268 -35.67 -69.93 2.85
N ARG A 269 -36.35 -68.77 2.92
CA ARG A 269 -37.79 -68.68 2.68
C ARG A 269 -38.15 -69.07 1.24
N ARG A 270 -37.42 -68.57 0.23
CA ARG A 270 -37.64 -68.93 -1.18
C ARG A 270 -37.39 -70.41 -1.44
N ALA A 271 -36.38 -71.01 -0.80
CA ALA A 271 -36.14 -72.45 -0.90
C ALA A 271 -37.31 -73.26 -0.32
N ARG A 272 -37.88 -72.82 0.81
CA ARG A 272 -39.10 -73.43 1.39
C ARG A 272 -40.32 -73.25 0.50
N GLU A 273 -40.51 -72.06 -0.10
CA GLU A 273 -41.60 -71.80 -1.05
C GLU A 273 -41.44 -72.60 -2.34
N ALA A 274 -40.23 -72.78 -2.85
CA ALA A 274 -39.93 -73.62 -4.01
C ALA A 274 -40.17 -75.11 -3.71
N ALA A 275 -39.79 -75.60 -2.52
CA ALA A 275 -40.09 -76.96 -2.08
C ALA A 275 -41.62 -77.21 -2.00
N ARG A 276 -42.37 -76.25 -1.45
CA ARG A 276 -43.86 -76.30 -1.46
C ARG A 276 -44.43 -76.21 -2.87
N GLY A 277 -43.84 -75.41 -3.74
CA GLY A 277 -44.23 -75.31 -5.15
C GLY A 277 -44.01 -76.62 -5.92
N ALA A 278 -42.94 -77.34 -5.64
CA ALA A 278 -42.68 -78.66 -6.21
C ALA A 278 -43.73 -79.71 -5.77
N GLU A 279 -44.15 -79.70 -4.50
CA GLU A 279 -45.28 -80.52 -4.02
C GLU A 279 -46.60 -80.18 -4.73
N VAL A 280 -46.88 -78.90 -4.96
CA VAL A 280 -48.12 -78.47 -5.64
C VAL A 280 -48.10 -78.80 -7.14
N VAL A 281 -46.92 -78.80 -7.78
CA VAL A 281 -46.77 -79.20 -9.19
C VAL A 281 -46.91 -80.72 -9.34
N GLU A 282 -46.44 -81.54 -8.39
CA GLU A 282 -46.69 -82.99 -8.41
C GLU A 282 -48.19 -83.32 -8.30
N VAL A 283 -48.94 -82.58 -7.47
CA VAL A 283 -50.41 -82.74 -7.36
C VAL A 283 -51.15 -82.20 -8.59
N ALA A 284 -50.61 -81.19 -9.28
CA ALA A 284 -51.21 -80.62 -10.50
C ALA A 284 -50.95 -81.46 -11.77
N VAL A 285 -49.84 -82.21 -11.82
CA VAL A 285 -49.53 -83.14 -12.93
C VAL A 285 -50.45 -84.36 -12.92
N ALA A 286 -51.05 -84.72 -11.78
CA ALA A 286 -52.03 -85.82 -11.69
C ALA A 286 -53.46 -85.47 -12.18
N ARG A 287 -53.76 -84.22 -12.53
CA ARG A 287 -55.14 -83.77 -12.82
C ARG A 287 -55.39 -83.17 -14.20
N LYS A 288 -54.48 -83.34 -15.17
CA LYS A 288 -54.62 -82.73 -16.49
C LYS A 288 -54.58 -83.74 -17.64
N ALA A 289 -55.50 -84.71 -17.57
CA ALA A 289 -55.85 -85.59 -18.68
C ALA A 289 -57.36 -85.47 -18.99
N SER A 290 -57.79 -84.35 -19.59
CA SER A 290 -59.06 -84.28 -20.35
C SER A 290 -59.19 -82.95 -21.13
N VAL A 291 -58.98 -83.00 -22.47
CA VAL A 291 -59.91 -82.55 -23.56
C VAL A 291 -60.34 -81.04 -23.61
N PRO A 292 -60.65 -80.40 -24.78
CA PRO A 292 -59.94 -80.25 -26.06
C PRO A 292 -59.93 -78.78 -26.60
N THR A 293 -59.40 -78.64 -27.82
CA THR A 293 -59.29 -77.55 -28.81
C THR A 293 -60.49 -76.63 -29.10
N GLN A 294 -60.23 -75.34 -29.46
CA GLN A 294 -60.78 -74.52 -30.59
C GLN A 294 -60.49 -72.98 -30.44
N PRO A 295 -60.58 -72.13 -31.50
CA PRO A 295 -59.49 -71.24 -31.92
C PRO A 295 -59.77 -69.71 -31.91
N ALA A 296 -58.77 -68.96 -32.42
CA ALA A 296 -58.57 -67.50 -32.57
C ALA A 296 -59.79 -66.60 -32.86
N PRO A 297 -59.73 -65.28 -32.53
CA PRO A 297 -59.49 -64.31 -33.61
C PRO A 297 -58.75 -62.97 -33.26
N LYS A 298 -58.05 -62.48 -34.29
CA LYS A 298 -57.83 -61.11 -34.84
C LYS A 298 -57.97 -59.82 -33.98
N ARG A 299 -56.91 -58.99 -34.14
CA ARG A 299 -56.83 -57.52 -34.37
C ARG A 299 -57.42 -56.54 -33.33
N ARG A 300 -56.59 -55.59 -32.87
CA ARG A 300 -56.63 -54.13 -33.16
C ARG A 300 -55.87 -53.30 -32.09
N SER A 301 -54.91 -52.49 -32.52
CA SER A 301 -54.55 -51.19 -31.90
C SER A 301 -55.71 -50.18 -32.09
N PRO A 302 -55.78 -48.94 -31.53
CA PRO A 302 -54.76 -48.12 -30.84
C PRO A 302 -55.28 -47.21 -29.68
N MET A 303 -54.42 -46.27 -29.22
CA MET A 303 -54.71 -44.91 -28.71
C MET A 303 -55.10 -44.60 -27.24
N LYS A 304 -54.27 -43.71 -26.66
CA LYS A 304 -54.50 -42.52 -25.80
C LYS A 304 -55.80 -42.44 -24.95
N LYS A 305 -55.64 -42.17 -23.64
CA LYS A 305 -55.91 -40.87 -22.95
C LYS A 305 -56.04 -41.09 -21.42
N SER A 306 -55.67 -40.04 -20.70
CA SER A 306 -55.61 -39.83 -19.24
C SER A 306 -57.01 -39.67 -18.58
N PRO A 307 -57.11 -39.16 -17.34
CA PRO A 307 -57.36 -39.83 -16.05
C PRO A 307 -58.80 -39.58 -15.51
N PRO A 308 -59.13 -39.94 -14.25
CA PRO A 308 -60.01 -39.06 -13.49
C PRO A 308 -59.68 -38.85 -12.00
N LYS A 309 -60.21 -37.71 -11.53
CA LYS A 309 -60.36 -37.23 -10.14
C LYS A 309 -61.50 -37.96 -9.41
N ARG A 310 -61.37 -38.18 -8.10
CA ARG A 310 -62.41 -37.96 -7.04
C ARG A 310 -61.82 -38.43 -5.69
N ARG A 311 -61.66 -37.62 -4.64
CA ARG A 311 -62.57 -36.90 -3.71
C ARG A 311 -63.23 -37.80 -2.65
N GLN A 312 -63.03 -37.37 -1.38
CA GLN A 312 -63.83 -37.61 -0.15
C GLN A 312 -63.68 -39.02 0.48
N SER A 313 -63.63 -39.21 1.80
CA SER A 313 -64.25 -38.48 2.93
C SER A 313 -63.77 -39.01 4.29
N LEU A 314 -63.80 -38.12 5.31
CA LEU A 314 -64.27 -38.27 6.72
C LEU A 314 -63.67 -39.41 7.59
N GLY A 315 -63.35 -39.24 8.88
CA GLY A 315 -63.60 -38.17 9.86
C GLY A 315 -63.36 -38.70 11.30
N ARG A 316 -63.59 -37.81 12.29
CA ARG A 316 -63.60 -37.95 13.76
C ARG A 316 -62.26 -37.88 14.51
N ASP A 317 -62.17 -37.37 15.74
CA ASP A 317 -62.74 -36.23 16.51
C ASP A 317 -62.29 -36.44 17.98
N ARG A 318 -62.29 -35.35 18.76
CA ARG A 318 -62.13 -35.20 20.24
C ARG A 318 -60.71 -34.92 20.77
N ASP A 319 -60.43 -34.06 21.75
CA ASP A 319 -61.14 -32.97 22.47
C ASP A 319 -60.09 -32.28 23.41
N LEU A 320 -59.99 -30.93 23.38
CA LEU A 320 -59.62 -29.96 24.47
C LEU A 320 -58.20 -29.94 25.14
N PRO A 321 -57.75 -28.84 25.84
CA PRO A 321 -57.93 -27.38 25.68
C PRO A 321 -56.58 -26.56 25.73
N PRO A 322 -56.56 -25.19 25.64
CA PRO A 322 -55.38 -24.37 25.30
C PRO A 322 -54.72 -23.62 26.49
N PRO A 323 -53.59 -22.90 26.27
CA PRO A 323 -53.60 -21.47 26.65
C PRO A 323 -52.84 -20.49 25.71
N SER A 324 -53.52 -19.35 25.50
CA SER A 324 -53.17 -17.92 25.25
C SER A 324 -51.88 -17.39 24.55
N PRO A 325 -51.96 -16.21 23.87
CA PRO A 325 -50.92 -15.55 23.02
C PRO A 325 -50.29 -14.31 23.74
N PRO A 326 -49.70 -13.23 23.13
CA PRO A 326 -49.06 -12.86 21.83
C PRO A 326 -47.64 -12.20 22.10
N PRO A 327 -47.00 -11.26 21.32
CA PRO A 327 -47.40 -10.58 20.09
C PRO A 327 -46.37 -10.38 18.94
N ALA A 328 -46.98 -10.34 17.75
CA ALA A 328 -46.80 -9.41 16.64
C ALA A 328 -45.49 -8.59 16.51
N THR A 329 -44.88 -8.64 15.31
CA THR A 329 -44.93 -7.50 14.39
C THR A 329 -44.73 -7.90 12.91
N ARG A 330 -45.73 -7.52 12.10
CA ARG A 330 -45.67 -6.91 10.75
C ARG A 330 -44.88 -7.56 9.60
N LYS A 331 -45.69 -8.20 8.74
CA LYS A 331 -45.84 -8.02 7.28
C LYS A 331 -44.94 -6.96 6.58
N SER A 332 -44.22 -7.42 5.55
CA SER A 332 -44.26 -6.91 4.16
C SER A 332 -43.23 -7.69 3.31
N ALA A 333 -43.64 -8.67 2.51
CA ALA A 333 -44.13 -8.55 1.13
C ALA A 333 -43.03 -8.51 0.05
N LYS A 334 -43.11 -9.53 -0.83
CA LYS A 334 -42.86 -9.52 -2.29
C LYS A 334 -41.45 -9.81 -2.85
N LYS A 335 -41.45 -10.91 -3.62
CA LYS A 335 -40.81 -11.17 -4.93
C LYS A 335 -39.42 -11.81 -4.99
N SER A 336 -39.42 -13.14 -5.12
CA SER A 336 -38.64 -13.93 -6.11
C SER A 336 -39.38 -13.91 -7.48
N PRO A 337 -38.91 -14.51 -8.61
CA PRO A 337 -37.64 -15.17 -9.02
C PRO A 337 -37.20 -14.68 -10.47
N PRO A 338 -36.41 -15.38 -11.35
CA PRO A 338 -35.81 -16.72 -11.25
C PRO A 338 -34.38 -16.96 -11.76
N LYS A 339 -33.93 -18.16 -11.39
CA LYS A 339 -32.84 -18.99 -11.90
C LYS A 339 -32.83 -19.08 -13.43
N ARG A 340 -31.63 -19.10 -14.04
CA ARG A 340 -31.37 -19.77 -15.31
C ARG A 340 -30.09 -20.61 -15.19
N ARG A 341 -30.28 -21.94 -15.33
CA ARG A 341 -29.22 -22.92 -15.59
C ARG A 341 -28.69 -22.71 -17.00
N GLN A 342 -27.38 -22.83 -17.19
CA GLN A 342 -26.80 -23.41 -18.40
C GLN A 342 -25.45 -24.05 -18.04
N SER A 343 -25.42 -25.36 -18.23
CA SER A 343 -24.29 -26.27 -18.18
C SER A 343 -23.51 -26.19 -19.49
N LEU A 344 -22.20 -25.97 -19.42
CA LEU A 344 -21.25 -26.44 -20.45
C LEU A 344 -19.97 -26.86 -19.73
N GLY A 345 -19.69 -28.16 -19.79
CA GLY A 345 -18.39 -28.72 -19.44
C GLY A 345 -17.35 -28.31 -20.49
N ARG A 346 -16.13 -28.05 -20.02
CA ARG A 346 -14.92 -28.12 -20.82
C ARG A 346 -13.76 -28.46 -19.90
N ASP A 347 -13.15 -29.58 -20.23
CA ASP A 347 -11.95 -30.13 -19.62
C ASP A 347 -10.80 -29.10 -19.66
N LEU A 348 -10.19 -28.87 -18.50
CA LEU A 348 -8.95 -28.11 -18.36
C LEU A 348 -7.80 -29.12 -18.15
N PRO A 349 -6.71 -29.05 -18.94
CA PRO A 349 -5.54 -29.87 -18.70
C PRO A 349 -4.79 -29.44 -17.43
N PRO A 350 -4.06 -30.35 -16.77
CA PRO A 350 -3.31 -30.06 -15.56
C PRO A 350 -2.14 -29.10 -15.80
N PRO A 351 -1.71 -28.33 -14.77
CA PRO A 351 -0.61 -27.39 -14.88
C PRO A 351 0.74 -28.11 -15.06
N PRO A 352 1.70 -27.51 -15.79
CA PRO A 352 3.04 -28.08 -15.95
C PRO A 352 3.84 -28.00 -14.63
N PRO A 353 4.78 -28.95 -14.40
CA PRO A 353 5.64 -28.96 -13.22
C PRO A 353 6.65 -27.79 -13.23
N PRO A 354 7.12 -27.34 -12.04
CA PRO A 354 8.10 -26.27 -11.95
C PRO A 354 9.48 -26.71 -12.47
N PRO A 355 10.28 -25.82 -13.09
CA PRO A 355 11.63 -26.14 -13.54
C PRO A 355 12.59 -26.36 -12.35
N PRO A 356 13.59 -27.25 -12.49
CA PRO A 356 14.56 -27.50 -11.43
C PRO A 356 15.49 -26.31 -11.20
N ALA A 357 15.80 -26.07 -9.93
CA ALA A 357 16.74 -25.06 -9.47
C ALA A 357 18.12 -25.25 -10.14
N ARG A 358 18.59 -24.23 -10.84
CA ARG A 358 19.98 -24.15 -11.29
C ARG A 358 20.86 -23.83 -10.08
N SER A 359 21.75 -24.77 -9.80
CA SER A 359 22.91 -24.65 -8.93
C SER A 359 23.98 -23.80 -9.61
N ASP A 360 24.26 -22.61 -9.09
CA ASP A 360 25.52 -21.92 -9.38
C ASP A 360 26.58 -22.42 -8.38
N ARG A 361 27.43 -23.34 -8.87
CA ARG A 361 28.76 -23.58 -8.32
C ARG A 361 29.70 -22.57 -8.94
N SER A 362 30.20 -21.63 -8.16
CA SER A 362 31.58 -21.15 -8.34
C SER A 362 32.54 -22.20 -7.78
N PRO A 363 33.76 -22.30 -8.32
CA PRO A 363 34.89 -22.13 -7.41
C PRO A 363 36.08 -21.35 -7.98
N LEU A 364 36.68 -20.60 -7.05
CA LEU A 364 38.13 -20.40 -6.81
C LEU A 364 38.91 -19.32 -7.59
N SER A 365 39.33 -18.32 -6.81
CA SER A 365 40.57 -17.52 -6.91
C SER A 365 41.83 -18.41 -6.77
N PRO A 366 43.08 -17.89 -6.61
CA PRO A 366 43.64 -16.54 -6.79
C PRO A 366 44.99 -16.55 -7.57
N SER A 367 45.60 -15.38 -7.84
CA SER A 367 47.02 -15.12 -7.50
C SER A 367 47.53 -13.75 -7.98
N ASN A 368 48.32 -13.15 -7.10
CA ASN A 368 49.17 -11.98 -7.23
C ASN A 368 50.08 -11.95 -8.47
N ARG A 369 50.29 -10.75 -9.08
CA ARG A 369 51.65 -10.25 -9.38
C ARG A 369 51.69 -8.77 -9.84
N ARG A 370 52.41 -7.98 -9.03
CA ARG A 370 53.42 -6.95 -9.32
C ARG A 370 53.54 -6.31 -10.73
N ARG A 371 53.76 -4.97 -10.68
CA ARG A 371 54.58 -4.09 -11.58
C ARG A 371 54.04 -3.95 -13.03
N SER A 372 54.16 -2.84 -13.76
CA SER A 372 54.93 -1.59 -13.64
C SER A 372 54.46 -0.59 -14.72
N LYS A 373 54.71 0.70 -14.48
CA LYS A 373 54.89 1.85 -15.40
C LYS A 373 54.92 1.55 -16.92
N LYS A 374 54.13 2.31 -17.71
CA LYS A 374 54.58 3.22 -18.81
C LYS A 374 53.41 3.60 -19.75
N THR A 375 53.18 4.89 -19.92
CA THR A 375 52.67 5.55 -21.14
C THR A 375 53.75 5.54 -22.25
N PRO A 376 53.55 6.03 -23.50
CA PRO A 376 52.33 6.41 -24.26
C PRO A 376 52.33 5.85 -25.72
N GLN A 377 51.31 6.24 -26.52
CA GLN A 377 51.28 6.51 -27.99
C GLN A 377 50.03 5.87 -28.65
N LYS A 378 49.07 6.68 -29.12
CA LYS A 378 48.98 7.28 -30.48
C LYS A 378 48.94 6.23 -31.59
N VAL A 379 47.75 5.89 -32.09
CA VAL A 379 47.51 5.56 -33.50
C VAL A 379 46.11 6.02 -33.92
N THR A 380 46.10 6.76 -35.03
CA THR A 380 45.02 7.28 -35.86
C THR A 380 44.39 6.21 -36.75
N THR A 381 43.07 6.27 -37.01
CA THR A 381 42.40 5.88 -38.27
C THR A 381 40.89 6.12 -38.07
N ALA A 382 40.28 7.15 -38.67
CA ALA A 382 39.82 7.27 -40.06
C ALA A 382 38.59 6.39 -40.40
N THR A 383 37.44 7.06 -40.48
CA THR A 383 36.49 7.04 -41.61
C THR A 383 35.90 5.70 -42.07
N GLN A 384 34.57 5.55 -41.96
CA GLN A 384 33.72 5.27 -43.13
C GLN A 384 32.23 5.49 -42.84
N MET A 385 31.61 6.28 -43.74
CA MET A 385 30.17 6.44 -43.96
C MET A 385 29.60 5.11 -44.51
N THR A 386 28.31 4.76 -44.38
CA THR A 386 27.13 5.11 -45.24
C THR A 386 26.02 4.04 -44.92
N PRO A 387 24.81 4.01 -45.53
CA PRO A 387 23.64 4.88 -45.34
C PRO A 387 22.35 4.14 -44.88
N GLN A 388 21.31 4.90 -44.55
CA GLN A 388 19.92 4.43 -44.35
C GLN A 388 19.18 4.16 -45.69
N PRO A 389 18.14 3.29 -45.69
CA PRO A 389 17.12 3.28 -46.74
C PRO A 389 15.76 3.87 -46.30
N PRO A 390 14.88 4.27 -47.25
CA PRO A 390 13.80 5.23 -47.02
C PRO A 390 12.37 4.67 -46.86
N VAL A 391 11.57 5.57 -46.31
CA VAL A 391 10.11 5.75 -46.22
C VAL A 391 9.25 5.09 -47.32
N ALA A 392 8.17 4.42 -46.89
CA ALA A 392 6.97 4.17 -47.70
C ALA A 392 5.72 4.73 -46.99
N GLN A 393 5.11 5.75 -47.59
CA GLN A 393 3.81 6.32 -47.20
C GLN A 393 2.69 5.52 -47.89
N ARG A 394 1.67 5.10 -47.13
CA ARG A 394 0.38 4.64 -47.69
C ARG A 394 -0.73 5.56 -47.20
N SER A 395 -1.26 6.33 -48.13
CA SER A 395 -2.52 7.06 -48.04
C SER A 395 -3.69 6.08 -48.23
N ILE A 396 -4.64 6.04 -47.30
CA ILE A 396 -5.95 5.44 -47.50
C ILE A 396 -6.97 6.49 -47.11
N SER A 397 -7.64 7.02 -48.12
CA SER A 397 -8.82 7.89 -48.03
C SER A 397 -10.03 7.03 -47.71
N PHE A 398 -10.85 7.43 -46.73
CA PHE A 398 -12.17 6.86 -46.54
C PHE A 398 -13.16 7.99 -46.26
N GLU A 399 -14.01 8.24 -47.25
CA GLU A 399 -15.16 9.12 -47.18
C GLU A 399 -16.23 8.51 -46.26
N SER A 400 -16.94 9.37 -45.53
CA SER A 400 -18.12 9.01 -44.75
C SER A 400 -19.32 9.80 -45.30
N PRO A 401 -20.51 9.19 -45.43
CA PRO A 401 -21.74 9.95 -45.55
C PRO A 401 -22.43 10.14 -44.20
N LEU A 402 -22.96 11.35 -44.00
CA LEU A 402 -23.91 11.76 -42.95
C LEU A 402 -25.24 10.99 -43.06
N PRO A 403 -26.05 11.00 -41.99
CA PRO A 403 -27.24 11.87 -42.02
C PRO A 403 -27.55 12.63 -40.71
N THR A 404 -28.14 13.83 -40.90
CA THR A 404 -29.30 14.49 -40.23
C THR A 404 -30.01 13.76 -39.08
N ALA A 405 -30.76 14.36 -38.15
CA ALA A 405 -31.06 15.70 -37.62
C ALA A 405 -32.04 15.44 -36.44
N ASP A 406 -32.03 16.20 -35.34
CA ASP A 406 -33.26 16.70 -34.65
C ASP A 406 -33.06 17.23 -33.21
N ALA A 407 -33.84 18.30 -32.94
CA ALA A 407 -34.32 18.89 -31.69
C ALA A 407 -33.38 19.76 -30.81
N PRO A 408 -33.67 21.08 -30.66
CA PRO A 408 -32.97 21.96 -29.73
C PRO A 408 -33.59 21.96 -28.33
N SER A 409 -32.75 21.70 -27.32
CA SER A 409 -33.08 21.88 -25.90
C SER A 409 -32.84 23.34 -25.49
N VAL A 410 -33.92 24.02 -25.13
CA VAL A 410 -33.95 25.38 -24.58
C VAL A 410 -33.12 25.46 -23.30
N ARG A 411 -32.05 26.28 -23.30
CA ARG A 411 -31.34 26.72 -22.11
C ARG A 411 -31.62 28.21 -21.86
N PRO A 412 -31.78 28.63 -20.59
CA PRO A 412 -32.11 30.00 -20.24
C PRO A 412 -30.92 30.94 -20.48
N THR A 413 -31.21 32.11 -21.03
CA THR A 413 -30.27 33.22 -21.25
C THR A 413 -29.73 33.76 -19.92
N PRO A 414 -28.42 34.05 -19.81
CA PRO A 414 -27.88 34.76 -18.67
C PRO A 414 -28.23 36.24 -18.76
N ARG A 415 -28.80 36.74 -17.65
CA ARG A 415 -29.17 38.13 -17.37
C ARG A 415 -28.01 39.09 -17.74
N ALA A 416 -28.29 40.04 -18.61
CA ALA A 416 -27.35 41.11 -18.98
C ALA A 416 -27.00 41.96 -17.76
N TYR A 417 -25.71 42.13 -17.49
CA TYR A 417 -25.22 43.11 -16.51
C TYR A 417 -25.23 44.51 -17.15
N PRO A 418 -25.62 45.56 -16.41
CA PRO A 418 -25.58 46.92 -16.91
C PRO A 418 -24.12 47.36 -17.20
N PRO A 419 -23.91 48.26 -18.17
CA PRO A 419 -22.58 48.74 -18.51
C PRO A 419 -21.91 49.45 -17.31
N PRO A 420 -20.59 49.30 -17.14
CA PRO A 420 -19.87 49.95 -16.05
C PRO A 420 -19.93 51.47 -16.19
N THR A 421 -20.24 52.14 -15.09
CA THR A 421 -20.28 53.60 -15.01
C THR A 421 -18.89 54.21 -15.30
N PRO A 422 -18.83 55.45 -15.81
CA PRO A 422 -17.61 56.09 -16.33
C PRO A 422 -16.45 56.18 -15.32
N ASP A 423 -16.72 56.04 -14.02
CA ASP A 423 -15.72 56.20 -12.97
C ASP A 423 -15.13 54.90 -12.42
N SER A 424 -15.57 53.74 -12.91
CA SER A 424 -15.04 52.46 -12.44
C SER A 424 -13.55 52.31 -12.80
N ARG A 425 -12.79 51.72 -11.87
CA ARG A 425 -11.35 51.41 -12.06
C ARG A 425 -11.10 50.58 -13.33
N VAL A 426 -12.08 49.78 -13.74
CA VAL A 426 -12.06 48.96 -14.97
C VAL A 426 -12.15 49.84 -16.23
N HIS A 427 -12.95 50.91 -16.22
CA HIS A 427 -13.02 51.88 -17.32
C HIS A 427 -11.71 52.68 -17.46
N LYS A 428 -11.10 53.09 -16.33
CA LYS A 428 -9.80 53.77 -16.31
C LYS A 428 -8.67 52.85 -16.82
N GLU A 429 -8.69 51.56 -16.48
CA GLU A 429 -7.75 50.56 -16.99
C GLU A 429 -7.94 50.30 -18.50
N ALA A 430 -9.19 50.26 -18.97
CA ALA A 430 -9.52 50.09 -20.38
C ALA A 430 -9.08 51.29 -21.24
N MET A 431 -9.27 52.52 -20.74
CA MET A 431 -8.77 53.74 -21.38
C MET A 431 -7.23 53.79 -21.41
N ARG A 432 -6.56 53.33 -20.34
CA ARG A 432 -5.09 53.23 -20.30
C ARG A 432 -4.56 52.24 -21.34
N ARG A 433 -5.24 51.11 -21.55
CA ARG A 433 -4.90 50.14 -22.60
C ARG A 433 -5.15 50.69 -24.01
N ARG A 434 -6.21 51.49 -24.21
CA ARG A 434 -6.51 52.15 -25.49
C ARG A 434 -5.47 53.23 -25.85
N ARG A 435 -4.95 53.96 -24.86
CA ARG A 435 -3.84 54.93 -25.07
C ARG A 435 -2.51 54.23 -25.43
N LEU A 436 -2.26 53.03 -24.91
CA LEU A 436 -1.07 52.23 -25.25
C LEU A 436 -1.15 51.53 -26.61
N SER A 437 -2.35 51.33 -27.17
CA SER A 437 -2.54 50.76 -28.51
C SER A 437 -2.47 51.78 -29.65
N ALA A 438 -2.61 53.08 -29.36
CA ALA A 438 -2.60 54.15 -30.36
C ALA A 438 -1.21 54.75 -30.65
N ALA A 439 -0.14 54.29 -29.99
CA ALA A 439 1.22 54.77 -30.21
C ALA A 439 1.90 54.06 -31.41
N THR A 440 2.52 54.85 -32.29
CA THR A 440 3.17 54.41 -33.53
C THR A 440 4.44 53.56 -33.30
N PRO A 441 4.84 52.72 -34.28
CA PRO A 441 5.84 51.67 -34.10
C PRO A 441 7.25 52.08 -33.63
N PRO A 442 7.84 53.25 -33.99
CA PRO A 442 9.23 53.53 -33.61
C PRO A 442 9.40 53.98 -32.15
N GLN A 443 8.33 54.16 -31.37
CA GLN A 443 8.42 54.49 -29.94
C GLN A 443 8.31 53.29 -28.99
N ARG A 444 8.04 52.07 -29.51
CA ARG A 444 7.89 50.86 -28.67
C ARG A 444 9.22 50.20 -28.29
N THR A 445 10.30 50.41 -29.05
CA THR A 445 11.57 49.71 -28.81
C THR A 445 12.49 50.43 -27.82
N ARG A 446 12.32 51.74 -27.58
CA ARG A 446 13.06 52.46 -26.53
C ARG A 446 12.49 52.30 -25.12
N LYS A 447 11.17 52.11 -24.96
CA LYS A 447 10.55 51.96 -23.62
C LYS A 447 10.49 50.54 -23.06
N VAL A 448 10.86 49.53 -23.85
CA VAL A 448 10.91 48.13 -23.37
C VAL A 448 12.30 47.78 -22.82
N PHE A 449 13.35 48.53 -23.18
CA PHE A 449 14.68 48.36 -22.59
C PHE A 449 14.86 49.07 -21.24
N ASP A 450 14.11 50.15 -20.96
CA ASP A 450 14.11 50.79 -19.62
C ASP A 450 13.26 50.03 -18.57
N ALA A 451 12.57 48.95 -18.96
CA ALA A 451 11.69 48.19 -18.06
C ALA A 451 12.41 47.07 -17.27
N PHE A 452 13.72 46.90 -17.48
CA PHE A 452 14.54 45.92 -16.75
C PHE A 452 15.55 46.54 -15.77
N ASP A 453 15.51 47.86 -15.57
CA ASP A 453 16.09 48.46 -14.38
C ASP A 453 15.13 48.22 -13.22
N LEU A 454 15.27 47.06 -12.58
CA LEU A 454 14.77 46.84 -11.23
C LEU A 454 15.45 47.89 -10.35
N THR A 455 14.78 49.02 -10.14
CA THR A 455 15.18 49.97 -9.11
C THR A 455 15.42 49.21 -7.82
N GLU A 456 16.46 49.58 -7.05
CA GLU A 456 16.83 48.89 -5.80
C GLU A 456 15.61 48.69 -4.88
N GLU A 457 14.68 49.65 -4.90
CA GLU A 457 13.41 49.55 -4.19
C GLU A 457 12.50 48.40 -4.65
N SER A 458 12.40 48.13 -5.95
CA SER A 458 11.58 47.05 -6.50
C SER A 458 12.18 45.68 -6.19
N ALA A 459 13.51 45.56 -6.30
CA ALA A 459 14.24 44.37 -5.87
C ALA A 459 14.08 44.12 -4.35
N ALA A 460 14.24 45.16 -3.53
CA ALA A 460 14.05 45.08 -2.08
C ALA A 460 12.62 44.66 -1.70
N ARG A 461 11.58 45.22 -2.34
CA ARG A 461 10.19 44.82 -2.11
C ARG A 461 9.93 43.37 -2.49
N MET A 462 10.54 42.87 -3.56
CA MET A 462 10.40 41.49 -4.01
C MET A 462 11.10 40.50 -3.05
N ILE A 463 12.30 40.85 -2.59
CA ILE A 463 13.06 40.09 -1.59
C ILE A 463 12.30 40.04 -0.27
N GLN A 464 11.81 41.18 0.22
CA GLN A 464 11.01 41.25 1.44
C GLN A 464 9.70 40.46 1.32
N SER A 465 9.02 40.52 0.17
CA SER A 465 7.81 39.72 -0.07
C SER A 465 8.11 38.22 -0.08
N ARG A 466 9.21 37.79 -0.71
CA ARG A 466 9.61 36.38 -0.70
C ARG A 466 10.06 35.90 0.68
N TRP A 467 10.77 36.73 1.43
CA TRP A 467 11.18 36.42 2.80
C TRP A 467 9.98 36.29 3.73
N ARG A 468 8.99 37.20 3.65
CA ARG A 468 7.73 37.09 4.42
C ARG A 468 6.94 35.83 4.08
N CYS A 469 6.90 35.45 2.79
CA CYS A 469 6.26 34.21 2.35
C CYS A 469 7.01 32.97 2.87
N HIS A 470 8.34 32.97 2.78
CA HIS A 470 9.19 31.91 3.32
C HIS A 470 9.03 31.77 4.83
N ASP A 471 9.03 32.87 5.58
CA ASP A 471 8.83 32.88 7.03
C ASP A 471 7.44 32.35 7.40
N ALA A 472 6.38 32.78 6.70
CA ALA A 472 5.03 32.24 6.91
C ALA A 472 4.95 30.73 6.64
N CYS A 473 5.60 30.24 5.58
CA CYS A 473 5.68 28.81 5.27
C CYS A 473 6.50 28.05 6.34
N TRP A 474 7.61 28.61 6.78
CA TRP A 474 8.47 28.03 7.82
C TRP A 474 7.73 27.91 9.17
N GLN A 475 7.03 28.97 9.58
CA GLN A 475 6.17 28.97 10.77
C GLN A 475 5.04 27.93 10.66
N PHE A 476 4.45 27.76 9.48
CA PHE A 476 3.47 26.71 9.23
C PHE A 476 4.05 25.30 9.41
N PHE A 477 5.24 25.02 8.87
CA PHE A 477 5.91 23.72 9.03
C PHE A 477 6.33 23.45 10.48
N LEU A 478 6.83 24.46 11.20
CA LEU A 478 7.10 24.36 12.63
C LEU A 478 5.83 24.06 13.43
N GLY A 479 4.72 24.72 13.11
CA GLY A 479 3.40 24.43 13.70
C GLY A 479 2.92 23.01 13.41
N LEU A 480 3.14 22.50 12.20
CA LEU A 480 2.79 21.13 11.81
C LEU A 480 3.63 20.10 12.59
N GLY A 481 4.94 20.32 12.71
CA GLY A 481 5.85 19.47 13.48
C GLY A 481 5.48 19.41 14.97
N ALA A 482 5.18 20.56 15.57
CA ALA A 482 4.69 20.63 16.95
C ALA A 482 3.35 19.90 17.13
N ALA A 483 2.41 20.06 16.19
CA ALA A 483 1.13 19.37 16.23
C ALA A 483 1.29 17.84 16.15
N VAL A 484 2.21 17.33 15.31
CA VAL A 484 2.51 15.90 15.21
C VAL A 484 3.11 15.37 16.52
N GLU A 485 4.06 16.08 17.13
CA GLU A 485 4.68 15.63 18.39
C GLU A 485 3.68 15.67 19.55
N ILE A 486 2.76 16.62 19.57
CA ILE A 486 1.67 16.67 20.56
C ILE A 486 0.69 15.53 20.36
N GLN A 487 0.31 15.24 19.11
CA GLN A 487 -0.53 14.08 18.81
C GLN A 487 0.16 12.78 19.24
N ARG A 488 1.48 12.67 19.04
CA ARG A 488 2.30 11.53 19.47
C ARG A 488 2.29 11.37 20.99
N ARG A 489 2.54 12.46 21.73
CA ARG A 489 2.51 12.46 23.20
C ARG A 489 1.11 12.19 23.77
N PHE A 490 0.08 12.82 23.22
CA PHE A 490 -1.30 12.62 23.64
C PHE A 490 -1.78 11.18 23.40
N ARG A 491 -1.43 10.59 22.24
CA ARG A 491 -1.67 9.15 22.00
C ARG A 491 -0.89 8.27 22.99
N GLY A 492 0.34 8.63 23.32
CA GLY A 492 1.12 7.94 24.35
C GLY A 492 0.56 8.08 25.77
N ILE A 493 -0.14 9.17 26.09
CA ILE A 493 -0.85 9.33 27.37
C ILE A 493 -2.14 8.50 27.38
N LEU A 494 -2.92 8.54 26.30
CA LEU A 494 -4.12 7.71 26.18
C LEU A 494 -3.81 6.21 26.20
N ALA A 495 -2.70 5.79 25.60
CA ALA A 495 -2.24 4.40 25.64
C ALA A 495 -1.76 3.97 27.04
N ARG A 496 -1.35 4.91 27.89
CA ARG A 496 -0.90 4.67 29.27
C ARG A 496 -1.99 4.87 30.32
N SER A 497 -3.16 5.37 29.93
CA SER A 497 -4.30 5.46 30.84
C SER A 497 -4.85 4.05 31.07
N PRO A 498 -4.81 3.49 32.29
CA PRO A 498 -5.37 2.18 32.57
C PRO A 498 -6.86 2.21 32.23
N SER A 499 -7.25 1.33 31.32
CA SER A 499 -8.63 1.11 30.95
C SER A 499 -9.43 0.78 32.20
N ARG A 500 -10.33 1.69 32.62
CA ARG A 500 -11.42 1.33 33.52
C ARG A 500 -12.23 0.23 32.84
N SER A 501 -12.03 -1.00 33.29
CA SER A 501 -12.87 -2.14 32.94
C SER A 501 -14.29 -1.90 33.47
N PRO A 502 -15.33 -2.41 32.80
CA PRO A 502 -16.69 -2.37 33.32
C PRO A 502 -16.89 -3.58 34.22
N VAL A 503 -16.61 -3.46 35.51
CA VAL A 503 -16.97 -4.48 36.51
C VAL A 503 -18.17 -4.01 37.32
N ARG A 504 -19.24 -4.81 37.21
CA ARG A 504 -20.41 -4.98 38.10
C ARG A 504 -21.23 -3.74 38.48
N ARG A 505 -22.44 -3.67 37.90
CA ARG A 505 -23.61 -3.04 38.53
C ARG A 505 -24.43 -4.12 39.22
N GLY A 506 -24.64 -3.95 40.52
CA GLY A 506 -25.52 -4.76 41.34
C GLY A 506 -25.47 -4.27 42.78
N ALA A 507 -26.14 -3.16 43.07
CA ALA A 507 -26.73 -2.84 44.37
C ALA A 507 -27.35 -1.44 44.30
N SER A 508 -28.67 -1.42 44.50
CA SER A 508 -29.51 -0.29 44.85
C SER A 508 -28.98 0.48 46.06
N LEU A 509 -29.01 1.82 46.03
CA LEU A 509 -29.44 2.67 47.15
C LEU A 509 -29.74 4.09 46.62
N SER A 510 -30.74 4.67 47.26
CA SER A 510 -31.56 5.84 46.92
C SER A 510 -30.83 7.20 47.05
N PRO A 511 -31.46 8.33 46.66
CA PRO A 511 -30.79 9.59 46.35
C PRO A 511 -30.73 10.54 47.54
N LEU A 512 -29.54 11.07 47.85
CA LEU A 512 -29.40 12.26 48.67
C LEU A 512 -28.71 13.37 47.88
N ARG A 513 -29.48 14.44 47.70
CA ARG A 513 -29.07 15.77 47.28
C ARG A 513 -27.90 16.24 48.15
N ILE A 514 -26.75 16.51 47.54
CA ILE A 514 -25.82 17.52 48.04
C ILE A 514 -25.40 18.36 46.85
N ALA A 515 -25.81 19.62 46.90
CA ALA A 515 -25.36 20.68 46.04
C ALA A 515 -23.83 20.79 46.08
N ARG A 516 -23.17 20.64 44.94
CA ARG A 516 -21.82 21.16 44.69
C ARG A 516 -21.79 21.82 43.33
N THR A 517 -22.27 23.06 43.33
CA THR A 517 -21.88 24.10 42.37
C THR A 517 -20.40 24.43 42.61
N VAL A 518 -19.51 23.64 42.03
CA VAL A 518 -18.12 24.05 41.81
C VAL A 518 -17.97 24.34 40.32
N SER A 519 -18.27 25.60 40.00
CA SER A 519 -17.57 26.44 39.02
C SER A 519 -16.74 25.68 37.96
N ALA A 520 -17.37 25.44 36.80
CA ALA A 520 -16.72 25.00 35.58
C ALA A 520 -15.53 25.86 35.06
N PRO A 521 -15.37 27.17 35.39
CA PRO A 521 -14.19 27.91 34.93
C PRO A 521 -12.87 27.50 35.62
N ALA A 522 -12.88 26.89 36.81
CA ALA A 522 -11.65 26.52 37.51
C ALA A 522 -10.89 25.36 36.84
N ALA A 523 -11.60 24.36 36.30
CA ALA A 523 -10.99 23.25 35.57
C ALA A 523 -10.43 23.68 34.19
N VAL A 524 -10.97 24.75 33.61
CA VAL A 524 -10.48 25.33 32.35
C VAL A 524 -9.22 26.17 32.59
N GLN A 525 -9.10 26.85 33.74
CA GLN A 525 -7.88 27.58 34.12
C GLN A 525 -6.73 26.66 34.52
N GLN A 526 -6.97 25.60 35.30
CA GLN A 526 -5.90 24.67 35.67
C GLN A 526 -5.31 23.90 34.48
N SER A 527 -6.13 23.61 33.45
CA SER A 527 -5.64 22.99 32.22
C SER A 527 -4.98 23.97 31.25
N THR A 528 -5.18 25.29 31.38
CA THR A 528 -4.39 26.30 30.64
C THR A 528 -3.04 26.55 31.32
N VAL A 529 -2.99 26.58 32.65
CA VAL A 529 -1.75 26.79 33.41
C VAL A 529 -0.77 25.62 33.21
N VAL A 530 -1.24 24.37 33.23
CA VAL A 530 -0.37 23.20 33.00
C VAL A 530 0.17 23.14 31.55
N VAL A 531 -0.54 23.70 30.57
CA VAL A 531 -0.08 23.73 29.17
C VAL A 531 0.83 24.94 28.91
N ALA A 532 0.63 26.07 29.57
CA ALA A 532 1.51 27.24 29.48
C ALA A 532 2.92 26.97 30.04
N VAL A 533 3.03 26.16 31.10
CA VAL A 533 4.32 25.82 31.73
C VAL A 533 5.13 24.82 30.90
N VAL A 534 4.50 24.05 30.00
CA VAL A 534 5.17 22.99 29.22
C VAL A 534 5.48 23.40 27.77
N PHE A 535 4.84 24.45 27.24
CA PHE A 535 5.00 24.89 25.86
C PHE A 535 5.28 26.40 25.79
N PRO A 536 6.56 26.84 25.78
CA PRO A 536 6.91 28.26 25.70
C PRO A 536 6.54 28.90 24.35
N ASN A 537 6.14 28.11 23.35
CA ASN A 537 5.72 28.60 22.04
C ASN A 537 4.20 28.77 22.01
N GLU A 538 3.75 30.00 22.19
CA GLU A 538 2.34 30.41 22.15
C GLU A 538 1.61 29.93 20.88
N GLY A 539 2.29 29.87 19.74
CA GLY A 539 1.75 29.34 18.48
C GLY A 539 1.34 27.86 18.52
N VAL A 540 2.03 27.05 19.33
CA VAL A 540 1.70 25.62 19.51
C VAL A 540 0.42 25.47 20.33
N LEU A 541 0.28 26.27 21.39
CA LEU A 541 -0.91 26.31 22.22
C LEU A 541 -2.13 26.74 21.40
N ILE A 542 -2.00 27.80 20.60
CA ILE A 542 -3.07 28.29 19.71
C ILE A 542 -3.47 27.20 18.71
N THR A 543 -2.51 26.49 18.12
CA THR A 543 -2.79 25.39 17.17
C THR A 543 -3.54 24.25 17.85
N CYS A 544 -3.12 23.85 19.06
CA CYS A 544 -3.82 22.83 19.85
C CYS A 544 -5.24 23.25 20.21
N GLN A 545 -5.41 24.49 20.69
CA GLN A 545 -6.72 25.04 21.02
C GLN A 545 -7.62 25.10 19.78
N ALA A 546 -7.10 25.53 18.63
CA ALA A 546 -7.82 25.54 17.35
C ALA A 546 -8.23 24.13 16.91
N LEU A 547 -7.34 23.13 17.04
CA LEU A 547 -7.66 21.73 16.73
C LEU A 547 -8.75 21.17 17.64
N VAL A 548 -8.69 21.44 18.95
CA VAL A 548 -9.68 20.98 19.94
C VAL A 548 -11.02 21.68 19.72
N ARG A 549 -11.02 23.01 19.53
CA ARG A 549 -12.22 23.78 19.19
C ARG A 549 -12.82 23.29 17.88
N GLY A 550 -12.01 23.11 16.84
CA GLY A 550 -12.42 22.55 15.55
C GLY A 550 -12.99 21.14 15.68
N ARG A 551 -12.40 20.27 16.53
CA ARG A 551 -12.93 18.93 16.80
C ARG A 551 -14.27 18.97 17.53
N ARG A 552 -14.42 19.86 18.53
CA ARG A 552 -15.69 20.05 19.27
C ARG A 552 -16.77 20.60 18.36
N VAL A 553 -16.47 21.63 17.57
CA VAL A 553 -17.39 22.21 16.59
C VAL A 553 -17.78 21.15 15.57
N ARG A 554 -16.82 20.43 14.96
CA ARG A 554 -17.15 19.33 14.04
C ARG A 554 -18.00 18.25 14.71
N ALA A 555 -17.68 17.83 15.94
CA ALA A 555 -18.47 16.85 16.69
C ALA A 555 -19.91 17.33 16.97
N ALA A 556 -20.09 18.61 17.30
CA ALA A 556 -21.39 19.23 17.50
C ALA A 556 -22.15 19.38 16.16
N SER A 557 -21.48 19.84 15.10
CA SER A 557 -22.02 19.98 13.75
C SER A 557 -22.38 18.63 13.13
N TYR A 558 -21.63 17.56 13.41
CA TYR A 558 -21.98 16.20 12.99
C TYR A 558 -23.26 15.71 13.66
N ARG A 559 -23.47 16.04 14.94
CA ARG A 559 -24.72 15.70 15.65
C ARG A 559 -25.90 16.52 15.14
N ARG A 560 -25.66 17.75 14.67
CA ARG A 560 -26.70 18.67 14.17
C ARG A 560 -27.01 18.50 12.68
N SER A 561 -26.14 17.87 11.89
CA SER A 561 -26.35 17.65 10.45
C SER A 561 -26.51 16.15 10.11
N PRO A 562 -27.76 15.68 9.92
CA PRO A 562 -28.04 14.30 9.54
C PRO A 562 -27.24 13.80 8.31
N PRO A 563 -27.00 14.61 7.25
CA PRO A 563 -26.22 14.18 6.10
C PRO A 563 -24.77 13.83 6.44
N LEU A 564 -24.07 14.69 7.21
CA LEU A 564 -22.67 14.42 7.59
C LEU A 564 -22.56 13.24 8.56
N TRP A 565 -23.53 13.08 9.46
CA TRP A 565 -23.60 11.90 10.33
C TRP A 565 -23.75 10.60 9.52
N SER A 566 -24.62 10.61 8.50
CA SER A 566 -24.81 9.45 7.63
C SER A 566 -23.54 9.09 6.83
N VAL A 567 -22.81 10.09 6.32
CA VAL A 567 -21.53 9.89 5.61
C VAL A 567 -20.51 9.27 6.55
N ARG A 568 -20.41 9.78 7.77
CA ARG A 568 -19.49 9.24 8.78
C ARG A 568 -19.85 7.82 9.20
N LYS A 569 -21.13 7.54 9.46
CA LYS A 569 -21.59 6.19 9.80
C LYS A 569 -21.28 5.20 8.67
N ARG A 570 -21.43 5.61 7.41
CA ARG A 570 -21.01 4.80 6.25
C ARG A 570 -19.50 4.61 6.19
N ALA A 571 -18.71 5.65 6.44
CA ALA A 571 -17.25 5.56 6.49
C ALA A 571 -16.77 4.64 7.63
N ASP A 572 -17.33 4.76 8.83
CA ASP A 572 -17.01 3.92 9.99
C ASP A 572 -17.44 2.46 9.75
N ALA A 573 -18.61 2.24 9.15
CA ALA A 573 -19.08 0.90 8.78
C ALA A 573 -18.20 0.28 7.67
N ALA A 574 -17.76 1.07 6.68
CA ALA A 574 -16.83 0.63 5.66
C ALA A 574 -15.45 0.31 6.26
N ALA A 575 -14.96 1.14 7.20
CA ALA A 575 -13.70 0.89 7.90
C ALA A 575 -13.75 -0.39 8.74
N LYS A 576 -14.86 -0.66 9.44
CA LYS A 576 -15.05 -1.92 10.18
C LYS A 576 -15.15 -3.15 9.29
N LYS A 577 -15.68 -3.00 8.07
CA LYS A 577 -15.78 -4.07 7.07
C LYS A 577 -14.53 -4.21 6.20
N ALA A 578 -13.56 -3.31 6.32
CA ALA A 578 -12.37 -3.33 5.50
C ALA A 578 -11.49 -4.52 5.89
N THR A 579 -11.34 -5.46 4.96
CA THR A 579 -10.36 -6.54 5.09
C THR A 579 -8.93 -5.96 4.94
N PRO A 580 -7.89 -6.61 5.50
CA PRO A 580 -6.50 -6.19 5.30
C PRO A 580 -6.12 -6.06 3.82
N SER A 581 -6.72 -6.89 2.96
CA SER A 581 -6.58 -6.86 1.50
C SER A 581 -7.22 -5.65 0.82
N ALA A 582 -8.19 -5.00 1.45
CA ALA A 582 -8.85 -3.79 0.94
C ALA A 582 -8.12 -2.49 1.35
N THR A 583 -7.10 -2.59 2.21
CA THR A 583 -6.30 -1.43 2.62
C THR A 583 -5.63 -0.77 1.41
N LEU A 584 -5.40 0.54 1.48
CA LEU A 584 -4.78 1.28 0.40
C LEU A 584 -3.39 0.72 0.04
N GLY A 585 -2.59 0.37 1.05
CA GLY A 585 -1.28 -0.25 0.85
C GLY A 585 -1.33 -1.63 0.19
N ALA A 586 -2.30 -2.49 0.59
CA ALA A 586 -2.48 -3.79 -0.05
C ALA A 586 -2.95 -3.65 -1.51
N ARG A 587 -3.85 -2.70 -1.79
CA ARG A 587 -4.28 -2.38 -3.16
C ARG A 587 -3.13 -1.84 -4.00
N CYS A 588 -2.30 -0.96 -3.44
CA CYS A 588 -1.11 -0.44 -4.10
C CYS A 588 -0.15 -1.59 -4.47
N ARG A 589 0.25 -2.42 -3.50
CA ARG A 589 1.15 -3.57 -3.76
C ARG A 589 0.61 -4.55 -4.79
N LYS A 590 -0.69 -4.87 -4.73
CA LYS A 590 -1.33 -5.72 -5.74
C LYS A 590 -1.27 -5.08 -7.14
N ALA A 591 -1.51 -3.77 -7.22
CA ALA A 591 -1.45 -3.06 -8.49
C ALA A 591 -0.02 -2.95 -9.04
N LEU A 592 0.99 -2.77 -8.17
CA LEU A 592 2.41 -2.81 -8.56
C LEU A 592 2.76 -4.15 -9.21
N ALA A 593 2.44 -5.26 -8.54
CA ALA A 593 2.69 -6.60 -9.07
C ALA A 593 2.01 -6.84 -10.42
N LEU A 594 0.78 -6.33 -10.61
CA LEU A 594 0.06 -6.46 -11.88
C LEU A 594 0.73 -5.66 -13.02
N VAL A 595 1.16 -4.42 -12.74
CA VAL A 595 1.86 -3.58 -13.73
C VAL A 595 3.20 -4.20 -14.13
N GLU A 596 3.95 -4.74 -13.16
CA GLU A 596 5.24 -5.39 -13.42
C GLU A 596 5.09 -6.72 -14.16
N SER A 597 4.05 -7.50 -13.87
CA SER A 597 3.81 -8.79 -14.52
C SER A 597 3.43 -8.72 -16.01
N GLY A 598 3.13 -7.52 -16.54
CA GLY A 598 2.68 -7.37 -17.93
C GLY A 598 1.32 -8.00 -18.19
N ALA A 599 0.39 -7.89 -17.23
CA ALA A 599 -0.96 -8.45 -17.32
C ALA A 599 -1.76 -7.92 -18.53
N ARG A 600 -2.95 -8.49 -18.78
CA ARG A 600 -3.85 -8.03 -19.85
C ARG A 600 -4.16 -6.54 -19.69
N LEU A 601 -4.37 -5.84 -20.81
CA LEU A 601 -4.58 -4.37 -20.81
C LEU A 601 -5.70 -3.91 -19.87
N GLU A 602 -6.76 -4.71 -19.71
CA GLU A 602 -7.86 -4.44 -18.77
C GLU A 602 -7.42 -4.48 -17.31
N ASP A 603 -6.62 -5.49 -16.94
CA ASP A 603 -6.05 -5.62 -15.59
C ASP A 603 -5.06 -4.50 -15.31
N VAL A 604 -4.22 -4.16 -16.30
CA VAL A 604 -3.27 -3.03 -16.22
C VAL A 604 -4.01 -1.71 -16.05
N ARG A 605 -5.13 -1.50 -16.74
CA ARG A 605 -5.95 -0.28 -16.56
C ARG A 605 -6.51 -0.18 -15.15
N GLY A 606 -7.04 -1.29 -14.62
CA GLY A 606 -7.52 -1.36 -13.24
C GLY A 606 -6.40 -1.11 -12.22
N ALA A 607 -5.22 -1.67 -12.47
CA ALA A 607 -4.03 -1.47 -11.65
C ALA A 607 -3.54 -0.01 -11.68
N CYS A 608 -3.41 0.60 -12.85
CA CYS A 608 -3.02 2.01 -12.98
C CYS A 608 -4.01 2.97 -12.31
N ALA A 609 -5.32 2.69 -12.38
CA ALA A 609 -6.33 3.47 -11.64
C ALA A 609 -6.17 3.33 -10.12
N ALA A 610 -5.85 2.13 -9.64
CA ALA A 610 -5.57 1.88 -8.22
C ALA A 610 -4.27 2.55 -7.77
N LEU A 611 -3.20 2.53 -8.58
CA LEU A 611 -1.93 3.21 -8.30
C LEU A 611 -2.10 4.72 -8.27
N GLU A 612 -2.78 5.31 -9.26
CA GLU A 612 -3.05 6.75 -9.31
C GLU A 612 -3.78 7.21 -8.05
N SER A 613 -4.84 6.51 -7.65
CA SER A 613 -5.59 6.85 -6.45
C SER A 613 -4.84 6.57 -5.16
N SER A 614 -3.97 5.54 -5.12
CA SER A 614 -3.19 5.20 -3.93
C SER A 614 -2.04 6.18 -3.69
N THR A 615 -1.32 6.55 -4.74
CA THR A 615 -0.24 7.54 -4.70
C THR A 615 -0.77 8.94 -4.40
N ARG A 616 -1.93 9.32 -4.94
CA ARG A 616 -2.58 10.61 -4.62
C ARG A 616 -2.96 10.72 -3.14
N LEU A 617 -3.32 9.60 -2.49
CA LEU A 617 -3.85 9.59 -1.13
C LEU A 617 -2.81 9.24 -0.06
N SER A 618 -1.71 8.58 -0.41
CA SER A 618 -0.78 8.03 0.58
C SER A 618 0.70 8.21 0.21
N PRO A 619 1.49 8.90 1.04
CA PRO A 619 2.93 9.08 0.85
C PRO A 619 3.69 7.76 0.80
N SER A 620 3.33 6.83 1.69
CA SER A 620 3.93 5.50 1.74
C SER A 620 3.67 4.68 0.47
N CYS A 621 2.62 4.98 -0.29
CA CYS A 621 2.39 4.36 -1.58
C CYS A 621 3.29 4.96 -2.67
N CYS A 622 3.61 6.25 -2.61
CA CYS A 622 4.62 6.87 -3.47
C CYS A 622 6.02 6.29 -3.18
N GLU A 623 6.37 6.16 -1.90
CA GLU A 623 7.63 5.53 -1.47
C GLU A 623 7.71 4.07 -1.93
N ALA A 624 6.62 3.29 -1.78
CA ALA A 624 6.56 1.91 -2.23
C ALA A 624 6.68 1.78 -3.77
N LEU A 625 6.05 2.67 -4.55
CA LEU A 625 6.21 2.69 -6.01
C LEU A 625 7.66 2.99 -6.38
N ALA A 626 8.27 4.00 -5.75
CA ALA A 626 9.65 4.40 -6.02
C ALA A 626 10.68 3.37 -5.54
N ALA A 627 10.35 2.57 -4.53
CA ALA A 627 11.16 1.46 -4.05
C ALA A 627 11.06 0.20 -4.92
N SER A 628 10.07 0.12 -5.81
CA SER A 628 9.95 -1.00 -6.74
C SER A 628 10.86 -0.78 -7.94
N ASP A 629 11.91 -1.59 -8.07
CA ASP A 629 12.95 -1.42 -9.11
C ASP A 629 12.38 -1.48 -10.55
N GLY A 630 11.26 -2.21 -10.75
CA GLY A 630 10.67 -2.41 -12.08
C GLY A 630 9.42 -1.57 -12.38
N ALA A 631 8.70 -1.08 -11.38
CA ALA A 631 7.36 -0.52 -11.59
C ALA A 631 7.39 0.79 -12.39
N ILE A 632 8.33 1.69 -12.11
CA ILE A 632 8.45 2.96 -12.85
C ILE A 632 8.84 2.67 -14.31
N ALA A 633 9.80 1.77 -14.53
CA ALA A 633 10.21 1.36 -15.87
C ALA A 633 9.06 0.71 -16.65
N ALA A 634 8.26 -0.15 -15.99
CA ALA A 634 7.07 -0.77 -16.58
C ALA A 634 6.01 0.27 -16.96
N LEU A 635 5.74 1.26 -16.10
CA LEU A 635 4.82 2.36 -16.39
C LEU A 635 5.31 3.20 -17.59
N LEU A 636 6.60 3.53 -17.65
CA LEU A 636 7.18 4.28 -18.77
C LEU A 636 7.13 3.48 -20.09
N LYS A 637 7.42 2.18 -20.04
CA LYS A 637 7.30 1.28 -21.20
C LYS A 637 5.86 1.21 -21.71
N LEU A 638 4.89 1.05 -20.81
CA LEU A 638 3.46 1.06 -21.15
C LEU A 638 3.01 2.42 -21.69
N ALA A 639 3.49 3.51 -21.09
CA ALA A 639 3.19 4.87 -21.56
C ALA A 639 3.68 5.08 -22.99
N ARG A 640 4.89 4.62 -23.31
CA ARG A 640 5.44 4.69 -24.67
C ARG A 640 4.64 3.86 -25.69
N ALA A 641 4.04 2.75 -25.27
CA ALA A 641 3.21 1.90 -26.13
C ALA A 641 1.79 2.45 -26.33
N CYS A 642 1.37 3.49 -25.61
CA CYS A 642 0.05 4.06 -25.75
C CYS A 642 -0.10 4.87 -27.05
N ASN A 643 -1.19 4.62 -27.77
CA ASN A 643 -1.54 5.36 -28.98
C ASN A 643 -2.52 6.52 -28.70
N ARG A 644 -2.93 7.23 -29.75
CA ARG A 644 -3.84 8.40 -29.65
C ARG A 644 -5.33 8.06 -29.52
N SER A 645 -5.69 6.78 -29.48
CA SER A 645 -7.09 6.39 -29.27
C SER A 645 -7.53 6.74 -27.85
N ARG A 646 -8.83 7.03 -27.67
CA ARG A 646 -9.40 7.43 -26.38
C ARG A 646 -9.06 6.48 -25.21
N PRO A 647 -9.18 5.14 -25.31
CA PRO A 647 -8.87 4.25 -24.18
C PRO A 647 -7.39 4.29 -23.79
N HIS A 648 -6.47 4.46 -24.76
CA HIS A 648 -5.04 4.60 -24.48
C HIS A 648 -4.69 5.95 -23.86
N VAL A 649 -5.35 7.04 -24.28
CA VAL A 649 -5.17 8.37 -23.67
C VAL A 649 -5.61 8.38 -22.21
N ASP A 650 -6.72 7.71 -21.88
CA ASP A 650 -7.20 7.59 -20.50
C ASP A 650 -6.19 6.80 -19.64
N LEU A 651 -5.67 5.68 -20.16
CA LEU A 651 -4.65 4.88 -19.48
C LEU A 651 -3.34 5.65 -19.29
N LEU A 652 -2.86 6.33 -20.34
CA LEU A 652 -1.68 7.19 -20.29
C LEU A 652 -1.83 8.28 -19.21
N THR A 653 -3.00 8.90 -19.13
CA THR A 653 -3.29 9.93 -18.12
C THR A 653 -3.16 9.38 -16.70
N LEU A 654 -3.63 8.15 -16.44
CA LEU A 654 -3.47 7.51 -15.12
C LEU A 654 -2.00 7.25 -14.78
N MET A 655 -1.21 6.76 -15.75
CA MET A 655 0.22 6.51 -15.53
C MET A 655 1.00 7.81 -15.28
N LEU A 656 0.77 8.84 -16.10
CA LEU A 656 1.41 10.15 -15.93
C LEU A 656 1.04 10.82 -14.60
N ARG A 657 -0.22 10.73 -14.16
CA ARG A 657 -0.64 11.22 -12.83
C ARG A 657 0.02 10.44 -11.70
N THR A 658 0.16 9.13 -11.85
CA THR A 658 0.84 8.30 -10.85
C THR A 658 2.30 8.75 -10.70
N LEU A 659 3.02 8.96 -11.80
CA LEU A 659 4.39 9.47 -11.79
C LEU A 659 4.47 10.89 -11.22
N ALA A 660 3.54 11.78 -11.59
CA ALA A 660 3.45 13.14 -11.05
C ALA A 660 3.21 13.14 -9.52
N ASN A 661 2.30 12.31 -9.01
CA ASN A 661 2.04 12.19 -7.57
C ASN A 661 3.30 11.77 -6.79
N VAL A 662 4.16 10.94 -7.39
CA VAL A 662 5.42 10.51 -6.76
C VAL A 662 6.46 11.62 -6.81
N SER A 663 6.65 12.27 -7.95
CA SER A 663 7.63 13.35 -8.12
C SER A 663 7.29 14.61 -7.34
N GLU A 664 6.00 14.96 -7.20
CA GLU A 664 5.57 16.13 -6.43
C GLU A 664 5.70 15.92 -4.91
N ARG A 665 5.81 14.66 -4.45
CA ARG A 665 5.79 14.35 -3.03
C ARG A 665 7.09 14.70 -2.33
N SER A 666 8.22 14.45 -2.97
CA SER A 666 9.56 14.72 -2.44
C SER A 666 10.57 14.85 -3.58
N PRO A 667 11.54 15.78 -3.51
CA PRO A 667 12.64 15.88 -4.47
C PRO A 667 13.41 14.56 -4.62
N THR A 668 13.60 13.81 -3.53
CA THR A 668 14.29 12.51 -3.56
C THR A 668 13.53 11.48 -4.40
N LEU A 669 12.20 11.46 -4.33
CA LEU A 669 11.38 10.55 -5.12
C LEU A 669 11.35 10.98 -6.59
N ALA A 670 11.35 12.29 -6.87
CA ALA A 670 11.50 12.82 -8.21
C ALA A 670 12.85 12.40 -8.85
N CYS A 671 13.95 12.46 -8.10
CA CYS A 671 15.25 11.95 -8.56
C CYS A 671 15.17 10.46 -8.95
N ARG A 672 14.54 9.61 -8.13
CA ARG A 672 14.38 8.18 -8.49
C ARG A 672 13.57 7.95 -9.76
N VAL A 673 12.53 8.76 -9.99
CA VAL A 673 11.76 8.72 -11.25
C VAL A 673 12.62 9.16 -12.43
N ALA A 674 13.44 10.20 -12.26
CA ALA A 674 14.36 10.72 -13.29
C ALA A 674 15.48 9.72 -13.64
N GLU A 675 16.06 9.07 -12.64
CA GLU A 675 17.14 8.06 -12.77
C GLU A 675 16.69 6.81 -13.55
N THR A 676 15.38 6.59 -13.67
CA THR A 676 14.85 5.44 -14.40
C THR A 676 15.00 5.68 -15.90
N GLU A 677 16.09 5.20 -16.51
CA GLU A 677 16.27 5.27 -17.96
C GLU A 677 15.23 4.43 -18.72
N PRO A 678 14.61 4.94 -19.82
CA PRO A 678 14.76 6.26 -20.45
C PRO A 678 13.60 7.23 -20.12
N CYS A 679 13.44 7.68 -18.87
CA CYS A 679 12.31 8.51 -18.41
C CYS A 679 12.15 9.82 -19.20
N VAL A 680 13.20 10.63 -19.28
CA VAL A 680 13.14 11.96 -19.91
C VAL A 680 12.82 11.85 -21.40
N ASP A 681 13.45 10.92 -22.11
CA ASP A 681 13.20 10.69 -23.53
C ASP A 681 11.76 10.24 -23.79
N VAL A 682 11.23 9.33 -22.96
CA VAL A 682 9.83 8.90 -23.06
C VAL A 682 8.89 10.08 -22.85
N LEU A 683 9.15 10.94 -21.86
CA LEU A 683 8.32 12.11 -21.63
C LEU A 683 8.40 13.13 -22.76
N LEU A 684 9.58 13.35 -23.35
CA LEU A 684 9.75 14.21 -24.53
C LEU A 684 8.98 13.67 -25.75
N ASP A 685 9.06 12.37 -26.00
CA ASP A 685 8.28 11.69 -27.04
C ASP A 685 6.78 11.86 -26.80
N LEU A 686 6.31 11.68 -25.58
CA LEU A 686 4.90 11.85 -25.22
C LEU A 686 4.43 13.30 -25.40
N VAL A 687 5.24 14.29 -25.03
CA VAL A 687 4.95 15.72 -25.28
C VAL A 687 4.80 16.00 -26.77
N GLN A 688 5.66 15.41 -27.62
CA GLN A 688 5.59 15.58 -29.06
C GLN A 688 4.39 14.86 -29.69
N VAL A 689 4.10 13.62 -29.24
CA VAL A 689 3.02 12.77 -29.75
C VAL A 689 1.65 13.25 -29.29
N PHE A 690 1.50 13.76 -28.06
CA PHE A 690 0.20 14.14 -27.50
C PHE A 690 -0.02 15.66 -27.40
N ARG A 691 0.74 16.48 -28.14
CA ARG A 691 0.63 17.96 -28.16
C ARG A 691 -0.77 18.52 -28.44
N ASP A 692 -1.60 17.78 -29.14
CA ASP A 692 -2.99 18.14 -29.46
C ASP A 692 -3.96 17.80 -28.32
N ARG A 693 -3.56 16.95 -27.37
CA ARG A 693 -4.37 16.48 -26.24
C ARG A 693 -3.94 17.19 -24.94
N PRO A 694 -4.73 18.18 -24.46
CA PRO A 694 -4.26 19.09 -23.41
C PRO A 694 -3.95 18.39 -22.08
N VAL A 695 -4.70 17.34 -21.73
CA VAL A 695 -4.54 16.65 -20.43
C VAL A 695 -3.21 15.88 -20.33
N PRO A 696 -2.92 14.86 -21.18
CA PRO A 696 -1.64 14.16 -21.10
C PRO A 696 -0.46 15.08 -21.41
N PHE A 697 -0.62 16.03 -22.34
CA PHE A 697 0.41 17.03 -22.63
C PHE A 697 0.77 17.88 -21.40
N GLY A 698 -0.22 18.42 -20.70
CA GLY A 698 0.00 19.25 -19.51
C GLY A 698 0.65 18.47 -18.37
N ILE A 699 0.27 17.21 -18.16
CA ILE A 699 0.87 16.38 -17.11
C ILE A 699 2.31 16.01 -17.48
N ALA A 700 2.58 15.61 -18.73
CA ALA A 700 3.93 15.24 -19.16
C ALA A 700 4.90 16.43 -19.13
N THR A 701 4.47 17.61 -19.58
CA THR A 701 5.27 18.85 -19.48
C THR A 701 5.48 19.31 -18.04
N GLY A 702 4.46 19.21 -17.19
CA GLY A 702 4.56 19.47 -15.75
C GLY A 702 5.56 18.52 -15.08
N LEU A 703 5.47 17.22 -15.38
CA LEU A 703 6.39 16.20 -14.87
C LEU A 703 7.83 16.46 -15.33
N LEU A 704 8.08 16.75 -16.60
CA LEU A 704 9.42 17.13 -17.10
C LEU A 704 10.00 18.33 -16.33
N THR A 705 9.16 19.33 -16.05
CA THR A 705 9.57 20.53 -15.29
C THR A 705 9.95 20.16 -13.86
N THR A 706 9.14 19.35 -13.18
CA THR A 706 9.40 18.86 -11.82
C THR A 706 10.68 18.02 -11.76
N LEU A 707 10.89 17.13 -12.73
CA LEU A 707 12.09 16.28 -12.79
C LEU A 707 13.35 17.11 -13.07
N ALA A 708 13.32 18.05 -14.03
CA ALA A 708 14.46 18.94 -14.30
C ALA A 708 14.78 19.90 -13.14
N ALA A 709 13.79 20.22 -12.31
CA ALA A 709 14.02 21.00 -11.10
C ALA A 709 14.70 20.17 -10.00
N ALA A 710 14.31 18.90 -9.85
CA ALA A 710 14.80 18.01 -8.79
C ALA A 710 16.15 17.34 -9.12
N ASP A 711 16.36 16.91 -10.37
CA ASP A 711 17.53 16.14 -10.79
C ASP A 711 18.38 16.86 -11.85
N ILE A 712 19.70 16.82 -11.67
CA ILE A 712 20.68 17.45 -12.57
C ILE A 712 20.79 16.66 -13.87
N GLY A 713 20.71 15.32 -13.81
CA GLY A 713 20.73 14.45 -14.99
C GLY A 713 19.55 14.76 -15.92
N ALA A 714 18.34 14.79 -15.38
CA ALA A 714 17.12 15.14 -16.11
C ALA A 714 17.16 16.56 -16.68
N ARG A 715 17.71 17.52 -15.93
CA ARG A 715 17.91 18.88 -16.42
C ARG A 715 18.84 18.91 -17.63
N ASN A 716 19.98 18.23 -17.55
CA ASN A 716 20.96 18.15 -18.63
C ASN A 716 20.39 17.43 -19.86
N ALA A 717 19.63 16.34 -19.65
CA ALA A 717 18.93 15.63 -20.71
C ALA A 717 17.91 16.54 -21.43
N CYS A 718 17.11 17.32 -20.69
CA CYS A 718 16.19 18.31 -21.25
C CYS A 718 16.91 19.46 -21.96
N ALA A 719 18.11 19.83 -21.51
CA ALA A 719 18.95 20.86 -22.12
C ALA A 719 19.75 20.35 -23.33
N SER A 720 19.69 19.06 -23.66
CA SER A 720 20.42 18.52 -24.80
C SER A 720 19.98 19.19 -26.12
N PRO A 721 20.89 19.35 -27.12
CA PRO A 721 20.54 19.95 -28.41
C PRO A 721 19.41 19.22 -29.14
N ALA A 722 19.27 17.91 -28.93
CA ALA A 722 18.18 17.12 -29.51
C ALA A 722 16.84 17.41 -28.81
N ALA A 723 16.80 17.41 -27.47
CA ALA A 723 15.60 17.71 -26.70
C ALA A 723 15.11 19.14 -26.94
N THR A 724 16.02 20.12 -26.92
CA THR A 724 15.70 21.53 -27.18
C THR A 724 15.12 21.76 -28.57
N LYS A 725 15.66 21.11 -29.62
CA LYS A 725 15.08 21.14 -30.97
C LYS A 725 13.67 20.55 -31.00
N ARG A 726 13.42 19.42 -30.33
CA ARG A 726 12.08 18.81 -30.24
C ARG A 726 11.09 19.73 -29.52
N LEU A 727 11.47 20.29 -28.37
CA LEU A 727 10.62 21.21 -27.61
C LEU A 727 10.35 22.51 -28.38
N ALA A 728 11.35 23.07 -29.08
CA ALA A 728 11.19 24.23 -29.93
C ALA A 728 10.20 23.97 -31.09
N SER A 729 10.29 22.79 -31.71
CA SER A 729 9.34 22.35 -32.74
C SER A 729 7.90 22.26 -32.20
N VAL A 730 7.71 21.64 -31.01
CA VAL A 730 6.40 21.57 -30.36
C VAL A 730 5.88 22.97 -30.01
N ALA A 731 6.72 23.86 -29.49
CA ALA A 731 6.35 25.23 -29.16
C ALA A 731 5.94 26.04 -30.40
N ALA A 732 6.63 25.88 -31.53
CA ALA A 732 6.27 26.53 -32.79
C ALA A 732 4.89 26.08 -33.29
N LEU A 733 4.60 24.77 -33.21
CA LEU A 733 3.30 24.22 -33.60
C LEU A 733 2.16 24.72 -32.71
N LEU A 734 2.39 24.86 -31.40
CA LEU A 734 1.40 25.39 -30.46
C LEU A 734 1.12 26.87 -30.74
N LYS A 735 2.15 27.69 -31.00
CA LYS A 735 1.98 29.09 -31.40
C LYS A 735 1.14 29.21 -32.67
N LEU A 736 1.43 28.38 -33.67
CA LEU A 736 0.67 28.37 -34.92
C LEU A 736 -0.82 28.04 -34.66
N ARG A 737 -1.10 27.04 -33.82
CA ARG A 737 -2.47 26.67 -33.45
C ARG A 737 -3.19 27.79 -32.68
N ASP A 738 -2.50 28.49 -31.79
CA ASP A 738 -3.07 29.62 -31.05
C ASP A 738 -3.42 30.77 -32.00
N HIS A 739 -2.58 31.07 -33.00
CA HIS A 739 -2.91 32.04 -34.04
C HIS A 739 -4.16 31.63 -34.85
N HIS A 740 -4.29 30.36 -35.24
CA HIS A 740 -5.49 29.87 -35.92
C HIS A 740 -6.74 29.92 -35.03
N ALA A 741 -6.63 29.58 -33.75
CA ALA A 741 -7.73 29.66 -32.80
C ALA A 741 -8.19 31.11 -32.58
N GLN A 742 -7.25 32.05 -32.47
CA GLN A 742 -7.54 33.48 -32.40
C GLN A 742 -8.22 33.98 -33.68
N GLY A 743 -7.73 33.56 -34.86
CA GLY A 743 -8.35 33.87 -36.14
C GLY A 743 -9.78 33.34 -36.26
N ALA A 744 -10.03 32.10 -35.84
CA ALA A 744 -11.35 31.49 -35.83
C ALA A 744 -12.32 32.18 -34.86
N ALA A 745 -11.84 32.57 -33.67
CA ALA A 745 -12.62 33.34 -32.70
C ALA A 745 -12.98 34.73 -33.25
N LEU A 746 -12.05 35.43 -33.89
CA LEU A 746 -12.30 36.71 -34.57
C LEU A 746 -13.30 36.55 -35.71
N ALA A 747 -13.20 35.49 -36.51
CA ALA A 747 -14.17 35.20 -37.58
C ALA A 747 -15.57 34.86 -37.03
N ALA A 748 -15.68 34.11 -35.94
CA ALA A 748 -16.94 33.84 -35.26
C ALA A 748 -17.56 35.13 -34.68
N PHE A 749 -16.74 35.99 -34.07
CA PHE A 749 -17.17 37.30 -33.57
C PHE A 749 -17.67 38.20 -34.71
N ARG A 750 -16.95 38.28 -35.83
CA ARG A 750 -17.39 39.03 -37.03
C ARG A 750 -18.71 38.51 -37.59
N ARG A 751 -18.92 37.18 -37.63
CA ARG A 751 -20.21 36.59 -38.03
C ARG A 751 -21.34 36.98 -37.08
N THR A 752 -21.08 36.95 -35.77
CA THR A 752 -22.07 37.34 -34.76
C THR A 752 -22.44 38.82 -34.88
N LEU A 753 -21.46 39.70 -35.17
CA LEU A 753 -21.69 41.12 -35.45
C LEU A 753 -22.42 41.38 -36.77
N ALA A 754 -22.30 40.50 -37.76
CA ALA A 754 -23.00 40.64 -39.03
C ALA A 754 -24.46 40.13 -38.95
N THR A 755 -24.77 39.24 -38.00
CA THR A 755 -26.12 38.72 -37.75
C THR A 755 -26.93 39.53 -36.74
N ALA A 756 -26.26 40.37 -35.96
CA ALA A 756 -26.87 41.30 -35.01
C ALA A 756 -27.04 42.67 -35.68
#